data_AF-A0A930XB03-F1
#
_entry.id   AF-A0A930XB03-F1
#
_cell.length_a   1.000
_cell.length_b   1.000
_cell.length_c   1.000
_cell.angle_alpha   90.00
_cell.angle_beta   90.00
_cell.angle_gamma   90.00
#
_symmetry.space_group_name_H-M   'P 1'
#
loop_
_entity.id
_entity.type
_entity.pdbx_description
1 polymer ?
#
loop_
_entity_poly.entity_id
_entity_poly.type
_entity_poly.pdbx_seq_one_letter_code
_entity_poly.pdbx_strand_id
1 'polypeptide(L)'
;MNKFTQLAYLSFLWVVAFAASASAQEAPRVSPNFEIRYTTEGAGFESNASVEALIPIFQTPGENATFLQGKLFLDNDSQMGGNVLLGHRIYNEGSGRVTGGYVSLDARDTGSSYFKQLGFGFESLGNWDLRINGYLPLGDTRNQVGQFFFGSPFFQGNNIFLQQAHLFEVALHGVDAEIGTSLTKIGSGDLRGYAGLYYLGNDNKEAFGWKARVEARPSKFLSVGASLQNDSLFDTRAVLTVGLSFPGSGETKSNGDAEKPSNFARMGEFVQRQPVIPVVGDSFVTSPALINPVTGQAWSFVHVGTGNSNGTFESPFSFNQIQQAVNEAARTNSVVYIRGNATAIVPAFTLPTGVQVITNAPERFINTAQAGSVKLPFSGSGVLPKLGGAVILSNNTTLSGFDINAQSGASVRGTNISNVTITNNSIQGTTLAGTSTTQGEAILLSQVTGNVDISNNTINRNAGNAVSLNNTSGNVNLRVTSNRITDNFNSIGVNLAGTATGTAEISSNTISNSGIGVDVSLSGNANLSRLNIANNTITAPNSDNPLGGIKFTAFDNASAGNVNVTGNTIRNTSNDGIGFKLNGNTTAQINIANNRIENVKGSDAYFLGGSEFSDGIDVQLFDNASAGISITGNTVNNTTGRGISTSNYSNAANLRLDITGNTVSNTEYQGIGFELGGRTTAQVNIANNKIENVKGSSAFDVEETEYADGISVELFNNANSTISITGNTVNNTAGRGIGASNYGNAANLRLDITNNTVSNNKYEGISFDNSNGSGNVNINNNTINKNASTAVLVNNASGTVNLQVTGNRITDNFNSIGVNFAGNSAGIAEIARNTISNSGIGVDVTLSDNANFTRFNISDNAITASNSDNPLGGIKFTTFDSANATVNVTGNTIRNTSNDGIGFELNGNTRTQINILNNRIENVKGSDAYFLGGAAFADGIDIQLFDTASAGITITGNTVDNTTGRGISTSNYGNAANLRLDIRNNTVSNTGYAGIGVDNFDGNMNANITSNTIRNVAAGENAIQVESAQSSRMCVAIDSNGITSAPGGSRLTANAATLEVVNATTLSTRNGGATFSTTGTTNRTTPCP
;
A
#
# COMPACT_ATOMS: atom_id res chain seq x y z
N MET A 1 -0.25 29.75 53.02
CA MET A 1 0.02 29.72 54.49
C MET A 1 1.47 30.05 54.89
N ASN A 2 2.53 29.65 54.16
CA ASN A 2 3.93 29.94 54.57
C ASN A 2 4.37 31.42 54.52
N LYS A 3 3.62 32.33 53.88
CA LYS A 3 4.03 33.74 53.66
C LYS A 3 3.54 34.75 54.71
N PHE A 4 2.61 34.38 55.59
CA PHE A 4 2.06 35.26 56.64
C PHE A 4 2.69 35.08 58.02
N THR A 5 3.67 34.18 58.12
CA THR A 5 4.31 33.80 59.40
C THR A 5 5.02 34.97 60.08
N GLN A 6 5.60 35.93 59.33
CA GLN A 6 6.35 37.04 59.93
C GLN A 6 5.48 38.14 60.57
N LEU A 7 4.27 38.40 60.06
CA LEU A 7 3.31 39.33 60.70
C LEU A 7 2.53 38.67 61.84
N ALA A 8 2.25 37.36 61.74
CA ALA A 8 1.57 36.60 62.79
C ALA A 8 2.42 36.42 64.06
N TYR A 9 3.76 36.31 63.94
CA TYR A 9 4.65 36.24 65.10
C TYR A 9 4.68 37.52 65.95
N LEU A 10 4.32 38.67 65.36
CA LEU A 10 4.24 39.96 66.08
C LEU A 10 2.87 40.18 66.76
N SER A 11 1.83 39.46 66.34
CA SER A 11 0.47 39.58 66.89
C SER A 11 0.06 38.45 67.84
N PHE A 12 0.82 37.34 67.93
CA PHE A 12 0.49 36.16 68.75
C PHE A 12 1.23 36.05 70.11
N LEU A 13 1.98 37.07 70.53
CA LEU A 13 2.29 37.26 71.95
C LEU A 13 1.34 38.32 72.51
N TRP A 14 0.89 38.14 73.76
CA TRP A 14 0.04 39.04 74.57
C TRP A 14 -1.47 38.71 74.61
N VAL A 15 -1.78 37.55 75.20
CA VAL A 15 -2.93 37.38 76.09
C VAL A 15 -2.41 36.89 77.44
N VAL A 16 -2.19 37.82 78.38
CA VAL A 16 -2.30 37.55 79.82
C VAL A 16 -2.82 38.82 80.48
N ALA A 17 -4.06 38.77 80.92
CA ALA A 17 -4.63 39.74 81.85
C ALA A 17 -4.04 39.49 83.25
N PHE A 18 -3.53 40.54 83.91
CA PHE A 18 -3.44 40.59 85.36
C PHE A 18 -3.85 41.98 85.86
N ALA A 19 -4.86 41.98 86.71
CA ALA A 19 -5.35 43.12 87.48
C ALA A 19 -4.59 43.22 88.81
N ALA A 20 -4.36 44.45 89.29
CA ALA A 20 -4.32 44.76 90.72
C ALA A 20 -4.59 46.26 90.93
N SER A 21 -5.44 46.51 91.92
CA SER A 21 -6.17 47.72 92.32
C SER A 21 -5.40 48.70 93.20
N ALA A 22 -5.75 49.99 93.16
CA ALA A 22 -6.12 50.78 94.36
C ALA A 22 -6.67 52.17 93.96
N SER A 23 -7.59 52.65 94.78
CA SER A 23 -8.46 53.81 94.65
C SER A 23 -7.76 55.18 94.78
N ALA A 24 -7.95 56.03 93.78
CA ALA A 24 -8.12 57.48 93.89
C ALA A 24 -8.87 57.94 92.61
N GLN A 25 -9.57 59.06 92.64
CA GLN A 25 -10.32 59.58 91.49
C GLN A 25 -9.36 59.91 90.32
N GLU A 26 -9.09 58.92 89.46
CA GLU A 26 -8.11 59.04 88.38
C GLU A 26 -8.73 59.61 87.10
N ALA A 27 -7.97 60.45 86.40
CA ALA A 27 -8.26 60.93 85.06
C ALA A 27 -8.57 59.77 84.09
N PRO A 28 -9.45 59.97 83.09
CA PRO A 28 -9.93 58.88 82.24
C PRO A 28 -8.78 58.26 81.42
N ARG A 29 -8.79 56.93 81.28
CA ARG A 29 -7.76 56.15 80.55
C ARG A 29 -8.34 55.49 79.31
N VAL A 30 -7.52 55.35 78.26
CA VAL A 30 -7.84 54.53 77.09
C VAL A 30 -7.64 53.06 77.46
N SER A 31 -8.62 52.21 77.16
CA SER A 31 -8.56 50.77 77.39
C SER A 31 -8.38 50.02 76.07
N PRO A 32 -7.85 48.78 76.09
CA PRO A 32 -7.86 47.93 74.91
C PRO A 32 -9.27 47.78 74.33
N ASN A 33 -9.37 47.81 73.00
CA ASN A 33 -10.62 47.67 72.27
C ASN A 33 -10.47 46.58 71.21
N PHE A 34 -11.52 45.78 71.02
CA PHE A 34 -11.53 44.67 70.08
C PHE A 34 -12.79 44.75 69.22
N GLU A 35 -12.69 44.51 67.92
CA GLU A 35 -13.83 44.53 67.01
C GLU A 35 -13.78 43.37 66.01
N ILE A 36 -14.94 42.75 65.78
CA ILE A 36 -15.18 41.86 64.65
C ILE A 36 -16.09 42.61 63.67
N ARG A 37 -15.72 42.66 62.41
CA ARG A 37 -16.41 43.47 61.40
C ARG A 37 -16.54 42.73 60.08
N TYR A 38 -17.72 42.79 59.46
CA TYR A 38 -17.94 42.39 58.07
C TYR A 38 -18.19 43.61 57.19
N THR A 39 -17.53 43.66 56.05
CA THR A 39 -17.61 44.76 55.07
C THR A 39 -17.87 44.18 53.68
N THR A 40 -18.83 44.71 52.93
CA THR A 40 -19.07 44.30 51.54
C THR A 40 -18.03 44.88 50.58
N GLU A 41 -18.02 44.43 49.33
CA GLU A 41 -17.12 44.89 48.26
C GLU A 41 -17.15 46.42 48.13
N GLY A 42 -15.97 47.00 47.93
CA GLY A 42 -15.77 48.42 47.72
C GLY A 42 -14.72 48.69 46.65
N ALA A 43 -14.32 49.95 46.49
CA ALA A 43 -13.35 50.38 45.49
C ALA A 43 -12.02 49.63 45.64
N GLY A 44 -11.78 48.73 44.69
CA GLY A 44 -10.57 47.95 44.59
C GLY A 44 -10.42 46.82 45.59
N PHE A 45 -11.46 46.45 46.35
CA PHE A 45 -11.39 45.32 47.28
C PHE A 45 -12.68 44.52 47.40
N GLU A 46 -12.52 43.23 47.65
CA GLU A 46 -13.62 42.28 47.81
C GLU A 46 -14.26 42.34 49.20
N SER A 47 -15.49 41.84 49.28
CA SER A 47 -16.18 41.68 50.58
C SER A 47 -15.33 40.84 51.54
N ASN A 48 -15.20 41.26 52.79
CA ASN A 48 -14.33 40.61 53.77
C ASN A 48 -14.89 40.62 55.19
N ALA A 49 -14.57 39.56 55.93
CA ALA A 49 -14.69 39.48 57.39
C ALA A 49 -13.35 39.83 58.03
N SER A 50 -13.36 40.60 59.11
CA SER A 50 -12.15 41.11 59.75
C SER A 50 -12.23 41.11 61.27
N VAL A 51 -11.06 40.97 61.89
CA VAL A 51 -10.84 41.06 63.33
C VAL A 51 -9.78 42.13 63.59
N GLU A 52 -10.06 43.03 64.51
CA GLU A 52 -9.24 44.22 64.77
C GLU A 52 -9.08 44.48 66.27
N ALA A 53 -7.88 44.86 66.71
CA ALA A 53 -7.58 45.17 68.11
C ALA A 53 -6.76 46.46 68.21
N LEU A 54 -7.13 47.33 69.15
CA LEU A 54 -6.42 48.57 69.51
C LEU A 54 -5.95 48.43 70.95
N ILE A 55 -4.65 48.55 71.17
CA ILE A 55 -4.01 48.37 72.48
C ILE A 55 -3.21 49.63 72.79
N PRO A 56 -3.59 50.40 73.84
CA PRO A 56 -2.77 51.53 74.30
C PRO A 56 -1.48 50.99 74.93
N ILE A 57 -0.33 51.44 74.43
CA ILE A 57 1.00 51.02 74.93
C ILE A 57 1.55 52.05 75.93
N PHE A 58 1.41 53.34 75.61
CA PHE A 58 1.81 54.44 76.49
C PHE A 58 0.68 55.45 76.55
N GLN A 59 0.30 55.91 77.75
CA GLN A 59 -0.71 56.95 77.88
C GLN A 59 -0.45 57.81 79.11
N THR A 60 -0.75 59.10 78.97
CA THR A 60 -0.93 60.01 80.11
C THR A 60 -2.44 60.13 80.32
N PRO A 61 -3.01 59.58 81.42
CA PRO A 61 -4.45 59.59 81.66
C PRO A 61 -5.04 61.00 81.50
N GLY A 62 -6.13 61.13 80.74
CA GLY A 62 -6.76 62.41 80.44
C GLY A 62 -6.12 63.23 79.32
N GLU A 63 -4.88 62.95 78.89
CA GLU A 63 -4.13 63.81 77.96
C GLU A 63 -3.75 63.15 76.63
N ASN A 64 -3.07 62.00 76.63
CA ASN A 64 -2.54 61.42 75.39
C ASN A 64 -2.44 59.89 75.45
N ALA A 65 -2.45 59.24 74.27
CA ALA A 65 -2.27 57.80 74.14
C ALA A 65 -1.52 57.45 72.85
N THR A 66 -0.42 56.71 73.00
CA THR A 66 0.25 55.94 71.95
C THR A 66 -0.31 54.52 71.95
N PHE A 67 -0.76 54.04 70.80
CA PHE A 67 -1.44 52.74 70.68
C PHE A 67 -0.93 51.96 69.47
N LEU A 68 -1.00 50.64 69.59
CA LEU A 68 -0.83 49.70 68.48
C LEU A 68 -2.21 49.22 68.04
N GLN A 69 -2.44 49.18 66.73
CA GLN A 69 -3.65 48.64 66.15
C GLN A 69 -3.29 47.55 65.14
N GLY A 70 -3.92 46.39 65.24
CA GLY A 70 -3.71 45.27 64.32
C GLY A 70 -5.04 44.78 63.75
N LYS A 71 -5.07 44.55 62.44
CA LYS A 71 -6.24 44.02 61.73
C LYS A 71 -5.86 42.84 60.86
N LEU A 72 -6.64 41.77 60.90
CA LEU A 72 -6.60 40.66 59.95
C LEU A 72 -7.95 40.56 59.26
N PHE A 73 -7.96 40.31 57.96
CA PHE A 73 -9.19 40.10 57.20
C PHE A 73 -9.05 38.95 56.21
N LEU A 74 -10.18 38.30 55.93
CA LEU A 74 -10.33 37.23 54.97
C LEU A 74 -11.47 37.62 54.03
N ASP A 75 -11.20 37.63 52.73
CA ASP A 75 -12.22 37.89 51.72
C ASP A 75 -13.04 36.63 51.35
N ASN A 76 -14.07 36.82 50.54
CA ASN A 76 -14.98 35.75 50.13
C ASN A 76 -14.30 34.62 49.33
N ASP A 77 -13.16 34.90 48.69
CA ASP A 77 -12.35 33.92 47.94
C ASP A 77 -11.29 33.25 48.82
N SER A 78 -11.41 33.41 50.14
CA SER A 78 -10.47 32.89 51.15
C SER A 78 -9.04 33.46 51.02
N GLN A 79 -8.89 34.65 50.43
CA GLN A 79 -7.61 35.36 50.40
C GLN A 79 -7.48 36.24 51.63
N MET A 80 -6.28 36.19 52.22
CA MET A 80 -6.01 36.82 53.51
C MET A 80 -5.24 38.12 53.33
N GLY A 81 -5.61 39.12 54.12
CA GLY A 81 -4.88 40.36 54.25
C GLY A 81 -4.82 40.83 55.69
N GLY A 82 -4.01 41.85 55.94
CA GLY A 82 -3.90 42.40 57.27
C GLY A 82 -3.04 43.65 57.32
N ASN A 83 -3.10 44.33 58.46
CA ASN A 83 -2.28 45.49 58.72
C ASN A 83 -1.90 45.60 60.20
N VAL A 84 -0.80 46.32 60.43
CA VAL A 84 -0.33 46.74 61.75
C VAL A 84 -0.01 48.23 61.72
N LEU A 85 -0.45 48.95 62.74
CA LEU A 85 -0.41 50.41 62.82
C LEU A 85 0.09 50.85 64.19
N LEU A 86 0.94 51.87 64.21
CA LEU A 86 1.35 52.60 65.41
C LEU A 86 0.78 54.02 65.33
N GLY A 87 -0.05 54.39 66.31
CA GLY A 87 -0.73 55.68 66.36
C GLY A 87 -0.44 56.45 67.65
N HIS A 88 -0.55 57.76 67.60
CA HIS A 88 -0.47 58.65 68.76
C HIS A 88 -1.60 59.67 68.71
N ARG A 89 -2.33 59.83 69.82
CA ARG A 89 -3.43 60.78 69.98
C ARG A 89 -3.21 61.66 71.20
N ILE A 90 -3.65 62.91 71.10
CA ILE A 90 -3.62 63.93 72.15
C ILE A 90 -5.03 64.50 72.29
N TYR A 91 -5.56 64.50 73.51
CA TYR A 91 -6.80 65.16 73.90
C TYR A 91 -6.49 66.54 74.47
N ASN A 92 -7.16 67.55 73.93
CA ASN A 92 -7.11 68.92 74.43
C ASN A 92 -8.45 69.25 75.10
N GLU A 93 -8.45 69.37 76.43
CA GLU A 93 -9.65 69.63 77.23
C GLU A 93 -10.29 70.99 76.89
N GLY A 94 -9.48 72.04 76.70
CA GLY A 94 -9.97 73.41 76.43
C GLY A 94 -10.73 73.57 75.11
N SER A 95 -10.45 72.73 74.13
CA SER A 95 -11.18 72.67 72.86
C SER A 95 -12.09 71.44 72.72
N GLY A 96 -12.01 70.49 73.65
CA GLY A 96 -12.70 69.21 73.60
C GLY A 96 -12.36 68.39 72.34
N ARG A 97 -11.12 68.45 71.84
CA ARG A 97 -10.71 67.76 70.59
C ARG A 97 -9.63 66.72 70.84
N VAL A 98 -9.70 65.62 70.10
CA VAL A 98 -8.63 64.65 69.95
C VAL A 98 -7.91 64.92 68.63
N THR A 99 -6.59 65.07 68.65
CA THR A 99 -5.78 65.13 67.43
C THR A 99 -4.78 63.98 67.44
N GLY A 100 -4.62 63.28 66.33
CA GLY A 100 -3.71 62.15 66.26
C GLY A 100 -3.16 61.90 64.87
N GLY A 101 -2.14 61.06 64.82
CA GLY A 101 -1.57 60.57 63.57
C GLY A 101 -1.05 59.15 63.73
N TYR A 102 -0.82 58.49 62.59
CA TYR A 102 -0.39 57.10 62.56
C TYR A 102 0.50 56.77 61.36
N VAL A 103 1.22 55.66 61.46
CA VAL A 103 1.87 54.95 60.35
C VAL A 103 1.45 53.48 60.40
N SER A 104 1.18 52.87 59.24
CA SER A 104 0.77 51.47 59.10
C SER A 104 1.56 50.72 58.04
N LEU A 105 1.66 49.40 58.22
CA LEU A 105 2.10 48.46 57.21
C LEU A 105 0.95 47.51 56.90
N ASP A 106 0.57 47.46 55.63
CA ASP A 106 -0.53 46.65 55.13
C ASP A 106 -0.01 45.58 54.15
N ALA A 107 -0.69 44.44 54.11
CA ALA A 107 -0.43 43.35 53.19
C ALA A 107 -1.74 42.74 52.69
N ARG A 108 -1.78 42.38 51.41
CA ARG A 108 -2.93 41.74 50.76
C ARG A 108 -2.48 40.67 49.78
N ASP A 109 -3.07 39.49 49.89
CA ASP A 109 -3.06 38.45 48.85
C ASP A 109 -4.33 38.59 47.97
N THR A 110 -4.19 38.51 46.65
CA THR A 110 -5.32 38.49 45.69
C THR A 110 -5.57 37.10 45.12
N GLY A 111 -4.79 36.09 45.53
CA GLY A 111 -4.78 34.74 44.95
C GLY A 111 -3.80 34.60 43.78
N SER A 112 -3.64 35.63 42.95
CA SER A 112 -2.66 35.68 41.85
C SER A 112 -1.42 36.52 42.19
N SER A 113 -1.56 37.51 43.07
CA SER A 113 -0.52 38.47 43.42
C SER A 113 -0.49 38.75 44.93
N TYR A 114 0.65 39.25 45.41
CA TYR A 114 0.83 39.66 46.81
C TYR A 114 1.39 41.07 46.90
N PHE A 115 0.64 41.97 47.53
CA PHE A 115 0.99 43.39 47.62
C PHE A 115 1.21 43.84 49.05
N LYS A 116 2.08 44.84 49.22
CA LYS A 116 2.36 45.51 50.50
C LYS A 116 2.15 47.01 50.34
N GLN A 117 1.77 47.70 51.41
CA GLN A 117 1.52 49.14 51.38
C GLN A 117 1.92 49.79 52.70
N LEU A 118 2.51 50.99 52.63
CA LEU A 118 2.72 51.88 53.75
C LEU A 118 1.55 52.85 53.83
N GLY A 119 0.88 52.90 54.97
CA GLY A 119 -0.16 53.88 55.26
C GLY A 119 0.32 54.93 56.25
N PHE A 120 -0.20 56.13 56.13
CA PHE A 120 -0.06 57.17 57.15
C PHE A 120 -1.31 58.01 57.20
N GLY A 121 -1.61 58.62 58.33
CA GLY A 121 -2.78 59.49 58.41
C GLY A 121 -2.78 60.41 59.60
N PHE A 122 -3.70 61.36 59.52
CA PHE A 122 -3.95 62.40 60.48
C PHE A 122 -5.45 62.46 60.78
N GLU A 123 -5.81 62.61 62.05
CA GLU A 123 -7.19 62.76 62.49
C GLU A 123 -7.34 63.89 63.49
N SER A 124 -8.47 64.61 63.41
CA SER A 124 -8.92 65.53 64.43
C SER A 124 -10.40 65.28 64.71
N LEU A 125 -10.70 64.78 65.91
CA LEU A 125 -12.00 64.24 66.30
C LEU A 125 -12.63 65.11 67.40
N GLY A 126 -13.90 65.48 67.24
CA GLY A 126 -14.67 66.20 68.26
C GLY A 126 -16.15 66.28 67.92
N ASN A 127 -16.72 67.49 68.00
CA ASN A 127 -18.08 67.76 67.50
C ASN A 127 -18.16 67.57 65.98
N TRP A 128 -17.07 67.91 65.29
CA TRP A 128 -16.82 67.56 63.90
C TRP A 128 -15.48 66.85 63.78
N ASP A 129 -15.37 66.02 62.75
CA ASP A 129 -14.27 65.11 62.49
C ASP A 129 -13.60 65.48 61.18
N LEU A 130 -12.28 65.45 61.16
CA LEU A 130 -11.48 65.47 59.94
C LEU A 130 -10.53 64.28 59.99
N ARG A 131 -10.44 63.56 58.89
CA ARG A 131 -9.47 62.47 58.70
C ARG A 131 -8.83 62.63 57.34
N ILE A 132 -7.52 62.43 57.27
CA ILE A 132 -6.74 62.43 56.03
C ILE A 132 -5.80 61.23 56.08
N ASN A 133 -5.82 60.39 55.05
CA ASN A 133 -5.04 59.17 54.97
C ASN A 133 -4.29 59.11 53.64
N GLY A 134 -3.05 58.65 53.65
CA GLY A 134 -2.23 58.39 52.47
C GLY A 134 -1.77 56.93 52.43
N TYR A 135 -1.63 56.40 51.23
CA TYR A 135 -1.36 54.99 50.95
C TYR A 135 -0.31 54.84 49.86
N LEU A 136 0.81 54.18 50.15
CA LEU A 136 1.93 53.98 49.23
C LEU A 136 2.29 52.50 49.12
N PRO A 137 1.93 51.80 48.02
CA PRO A 137 2.36 50.45 47.74
C PRO A 137 3.89 50.31 47.73
N LEU A 138 4.38 49.17 48.19
CA LEU A 138 5.81 48.89 48.36
C LEU A 138 6.23 47.64 47.58
N GLY A 139 7.45 47.66 47.03
CA GLY A 139 8.02 46.53 46.31
C GLY A 139 7.42 46.36 44.91
N ASP A 140 7.12 45.11 44.54
CA ASP A 140 6.50 44.79 43.25
C ASP A 140 5.02 45.19 43.24
N THR A 141 4.74 46.40 42.74
CA THR A 141 3.40 46.97 42.68
C THR A 141 2.61 46.52 41.46
N ARG A 142 3.24 45.79 40.52
CA ARG A 142 2.68 45.30 39.26
C ARG A 142 3.17 43.88 38.97
N ASN A 143 2.26 42.91 38.93
CA ASN A 143 2.58 41.49 38.74
C ASN A 143 1.88 40.92 37.51
N GLN A 144 2.59 40.18 36.65
CA GLN A 144 2.01 39.53 35.47
C GLN A 144 1.29 38.24 35.88
N VAL A 145 0.03 38.10 35.49
CA VAL A 145 -0.84 36.97 35.85
C VAL A 145 -1.22 36.09 34.65
N GLY A 146 -0.95 36.51 33.41
CA GLY A 146 -1.21 35.69 32.23
C GLY A 146 -0.61 36.23 30.92
N GLN A 147 -0.50 35.36 29.90
CA GLN A 147 -0.15 35.75 28.53
C GLN A 147 -0.74 34.80 27.48
N PHE A 148 -1.11 35.32 26.30
CA PHE A 148 -1.55 34.51 25.14
C PHE A 148 -1.38 35.24 23.80
N PHE A 149 -1.26 34.48 22.71
CA PHE A 149 -1.22 34.99 21.33
C PHE A 149 -2.62 35.07 20.73
N PHE A 150 -2.90 36.10 19.93
CA PHE A 150 -4.18 36.30 19.26
C PHE A 150 -4.03 37.10 17.95
N GLY A 151 -5.11 37.23 17.19
CA GLY A 151 -5.14 37.94 15.91
C GLY A 151 -4.51 37.16 14.75
N SER A 152 -4.38 37.80 13.61
CA SER A 152 -3.73 37.24 12.41
C SER A 152 -2.26 37.66 12.36
N PRO A 153 -1.35 36.79 11.90
CA PRO A 153 0.03 37.21 11.63
C PRO A 153 0.07 38.34 10.61
N PHE A 154 1.06 39.22 10.73
CA PHE A 154 1.29 40.31 9.78
C PHE A 154 2.78 40.53 9.55
N PHE A 155 3.13 41.10 8.39
CA PHE A 155 4.51 41.47 8.10
C PHE A 155 4.77 42.91 8.54
N GLN A 156 5.96 43.16 9.08
CA GLN A 156 6.50 44.49 9.32
C GLN A 156 8.00 44.47 9.03
N GLY A 157 8.48 45.36 8.16
CA GLY A 157 9.84 45.27 7.65
C GLY A 157 10.09 43.93 6.94
N ASN A 158 11.09 43.17 7.39
CA ASN A 158 11.39 41.83 6.87
C ASN A 158 10.88 40.70 7.77
N ASN A 159 10.24 40.99 8.90
CA ASN A 159 9.83 39.96 9.85
C ASN A 159 8.32 39.79 9.86
N ILE A 160 7.89 38.64 10.38
CA ILE A 160 6.49 38.32 10.62
C ILE A 160 6.21 38.35 12.13
N PHE A 161 5.10 38.97 12.49
CA PHE A 161 4.69 39.26 13.86
C PHE A 161 3.31 38.68 14.14
N LEU A 162 3.02 38.42 15.43
CA LEU A 162 1.70 38.03 15.91
C LEU A 162 1.42 38.78 17.22
N GLN A 163 0.17 39.17 17.46
CA GLN A 163 -0.18 39.92 18.66
C GLN A 163 -0.15 39.01 19.89
N GLN A 164 0.34 39.55 21.00
CA GLN A 164 0.46 38.89 22.29
C GLN A 164 -0.07 39.81 23.38
N ALA A 165 -1.06 39.34 24.13
CA ALA A 165 -1.61 40.05 25.29
C ALA A 165 -0.87 39.61 26.56
N HIS A 166 -0.46 40.58 27.38
CA HIS A 166 0.03 40.37 28.74
C HIS A 166 -0.97 40.92 29.74
N LEU A 167 -1.32 40.12 30.75
CA LEU A 167 -2.29 40.46 31.78
C LEU A 167 -1.56 40.69 33.12
N PHE A 168 -1.91 41.75 33.85
CA PHE A 168 -1.31 42.16 35.11
C PHE A 168 -2.34 42.49 36.17
N GLU A 169 -1.96 42.36 37.43
CA GLU A 169 -2.61 43.00 38.57
C GLU A 169 -1.71 44.11 39.12
N VAL A 170 -2.30 45.25 39.47
CA VAL A 170 -1.56 46.44 39.93
C VAL A 170 -2.17 47.00 41.21
N ALA A 171 -1.34 47.20 42.23
CA ALA A 171 -1.72 47.88 43.48
C ALA A 171 -1.71 49.40 43.29
N LEU A 172 -2.75 50.07 43.79
CA LEU A 172 -2.90 51.52 43.67
C LEU A 172 -2.37 52.25 44.92
N HIS A 173 -1.64 53.34 44.70
CA HIS A 173 -1.40 54.36 45.72
C HIS A 173 -2.61 55.27 45.83
N GLY A 174 -2.73 56.01 46.93
CA GLY A 174 -3.86 56.90 47.08
C GLY A 174 -3.82 57.81 48.29
N VAL A 175 -4.79 58.72 48.32
CA VAL A 175 -5.07 59.61 49.44
C VAL A 175 -6.57 59.73 49.61
N ASP A 176 -7.07 59.74 50.83
CA ASP A 176 -8.46 60.09 51.14
C ASP A 176 -8.54 61.15 52.23
N ALA A 177 -9.56 62.00 52.14
CA ALA A 177 -9.90 62.95 53.17
C ALA A 177 -11.41 62.94 53.41
N GLU A 178 -11.82 62.86 54.68
CA GLU A 178 -13.22 62.79 55.08
C GLU A 178 -13.49 63.79 56.21
N ILE A 179 -14.58 64.56 56.07
CA ILE A 179 -15.12 65.41 57.14
C ILE A 179 -16.46 64.83 57.59
N GLY A 180 -16.73 64.86 58.90
CA GLY A 180 -17.99 64.35 59.44
C GLY A 180 -18.46 65.06 60.68
N THR A 181 -19.72 64.83 61.03
CA THR A 181 -20.34 65.39 62.23
C THR A 181 -21.37 64.42 62.79
N SER A 182 -21.72 64.59 64.06
CA SER A 182 -22.88 63.92 64.64
C SER A 182 -24.16 64.51 64.05
N LEU A 183 -25.04 63.64 63.53
CA LEU A 183 -26.34 64.00 62.98
C LEU A 183 -27.42 64.00 64.07
N THR A 184 -27.43 62.95 64.88
CA THR A 184 -28.35 62.80 66.02
C THR A 184 -27.81 61.76 67.01
N LYS A 185 -28.34 61.75 68.23
CA LYS A 185 -28.08 60.66 69.19
C LYS A 185 -28.97 59.47 68.85
N ILE A 186 -28.45 58.26 69.06
CA ILE A 186 -29.21 57.02 68.90
C ILE A 186 -28.83 56.02 70.00
N GLY A 187 -29.81 55.63 70.83
CA GLY A 187 -29.56 54.81 72.00
C GLY A 187 -28.51 55.42 72.95
N SER A 188 -27.48 54.66 73.30
CA SER A 188 -26.36 55.14 74.13
C SER A 188 -25.19 55.71 73.32
N GLY A 189 -25.32 55.83 72.00
CA GLY A 189 -24.28 56.35 71.12
C GLY A 189 -24.81 57.39 70.14
N ASP A 190 -24.27 57.41 68.92
CA ASP A 190 -24.52 58.45 67.93
C ASP A 190 -24.71 57.93 66.50
N LEU A 191 -25.43 58.73 65.71
CA LEU A 191 -25.50 58.61 64.27
C LEU A 191 -24.60 59.70 63.69
N ARG A 192 -23.61 59.32 62.90
CA ARG A 192 -22.68 60.25 62.24
C ARG A 192 -22.81 60.18 60.74
N GLY A 193 -22.70 61.35 60.12
CA GLY A 193 -22.64 61.51 58.67
C GLY A 193 -21.27 62.04 58.28
N TYR A 194 -20.75 61.54 57.17
CA TYR A 194 -19.46 61.87 56.64
C TYR A 194 -19.53 62.09 55.12
N ALA A 195 -18.72 63.03 54.65
CA ALA A 195 -18.48 63.25 53.24
C ALA A 195 -16.98 63.41 53.02
N GLY A 196 -16.47 62.81 51.95
CA GLY A 196 -15.05 62.78 51.66
C GLY A 196 -14.75 62.66 50.18
N LEU A 197 -13.50 62.93 49.87
CA LEU A 197 -12.91 62.81 48.54
C LEU A 197 -11.71 61.89 48.65
N TYR A 198 -11.44 61.14 47.59
CA TYR A 198 -10.27 60.28 47.51
C TYR A 198 -9.67 60.29 46.11
N TYR A 199 -8.39 59.96 46.05
CA TYR A 199 -7.65 59.73 44.83
C TYR A 199 -6.97 58.37 44.93
N LEU A 200 -7.12 57.55 43.89
CA LEU A 200 -6.43 56.27 43.72
C LEU A 200 -5.70 56.29 42.39
N GLY A 201 -4.47 55.80 42.35
CA GLY A 201 -3.70 55.81 41.12
C GLY A 201 -2.54 54.84 41.08
N ASN A 202 -2.03 54.64 39.88
CA ASN A 202 -0.71 54.11 39.55
C ASN A 202 -0.22 54.82 38.27
N ASP A 203 0.89 54.36 37.71
CA ASP A 203 1.50 54.96 36.52
C ASP A 203 0.59 55.03 35.27
N ASN A 204 -0.44 54.17 35.17
CA ASN A 204 -1.28 54.01 33.97
C ASN A 204 -2.77 54.33 34.19
N LYS A 205 -3.24 54.30 35.43
CA LYS A 205 -4.66 54.38 35.80
C LYS A 205 -4.79 55.24 37.04
N GLU A 206 -5.66 56.24 36.97
CA GLU A 206 -6.00 57.08 38.12
C GLU A 206 -7.50 57.35 38.18
N ALA A 207 -7.97 57.63 39.39
CA ALA A 207 -9.35 57.97 39.69
C ALA A 207 -9.38 59.00 40.81
N PHE A 208 -10.15 60.06 40.59
CA PHE A 208 -10.65 60.91 41.64
C PHE A 208 -12.09 60.49 41.96
N GLY A 209 -12.37 60.24 43.23
CA GLY A 209 -13.66 59.77 43.69
C GLY A 209 -14.20 60.59 44.86
N TRP A 210 -15.51 60.48 45.06
CA TRP A 210 -16.19 61.00 46.23
C TRP A 210 -16.81 59.87 47.02
N LYS A 211 -16.96 60.07 48.33
CA LYS A 211 -17.56 59.12 49.27
C LYS A 211 -18.47 59.84 50.24
N ALA A 212 -19.68 59.32 50.42
CA ALA A 212 -20.59 59.71 51.49
C ALA A 212 -20.84 58.50 52.38
N ARG A 213 -20.77 58.67 53.69
CA ARG A 213 -20.92 57.58 54.66
C ARG A 213 -21.79 57.98 55.83
N VAL A 214 -22.64 57.07 56.25
CA VAL A 214 -23.43 57.18 57.48
C VAL A 214 -23.05 56.01 58.38
N GLU A 215 -22.81 56.29 59.66
CA GLU A 215 -22.46 55.30 60.66
C GLU A 215 -23.35 55.47 61.89
N ALA A 216 -24.15 54.45 62.18
CA ALA A 216 -24.96 54.35 63.37
C ALA A 216 -24.24 53.52 64.43
N ARG A 217 -24.16 54.04 65.65
CA ARG A 217 -23.66 53.33 66.83
C ARG A 217 -24.75 53.33 67.91
N PRO A 218 -25.78 52.47 67.80
CA PRO A 218 -26.92 52.46 68.75
C PRO A 218 -26.51 52.10 70.19
N SER A 219 -25.40 51.36 70.33
CA SER A 219 -24.81 50.99 71.61
C SER A 219 -23.28 51.02 71.53
N LYS A 220 -22.60 50.77 72.66
CA LYS A 220 -21.13 50.64 72.71
C LYS A 220 -20.60 49.36 72.02
N PHE A 221 -21.48 48.41 71.68
CA PHE A 221 -21.09 47.10 71.14
C PHE A 221 -21.41 46.92 69.66
N LEU A 222 -22.27 47.75 69.07
CA LEU A 222 -22.75 47.58 67.70
C LEU A 222 -22.49 48.83 66.87
N SER A 223 -21.81 48.66 65.74
CA SER A 223 -21.67 49.67 64.70
C SER A 223 -22.30 49.16 63.40
N VAL A 224 -23.07 50.02 62.74
CA VAL A 224 -23.64 49.75 61.41
C VAL A 224 -23.31 50.93 60.51
N GLY A 225 -22.61 50.67 59.43
CA GLY A 225 -22.18 51.66 58.45
C GLY A 225 -22.76 51.38 57.08
N ALA A 226 -23.12 52.44 56.37
CA ALA A 226 -23.40 52.41 54.95
C ALA A 226 -22.61 53.54 54.28
N SER A 227 -21.90 53.26 53.20
CA SER A 227 -21.27 54.29 52.37
C SER A 227 -21.57 54.09 50.90
N LEU A 228 -21.74 55.21 50.21
CA LEU A 228 -21.80 55.27 48.76
C LEU A 228 -20.54 55.97 48.27
N GLN A 229 -19.85 55.36 47.31
CA GLN A 229 -18.65 55.92 46.70
C GLN A 229 -18.72 55.76 45.18
N ASN A 230 -18.13 56.70 44.45
CA ASN A 230 -18.10 56.64 43.00
C ASN A 230 -16.77 57.20 42.46
N ASP A 231 -16.15 56.44 41.55
CA ASP A 231 -14.96 56.81 40.80
C ASP A 231 -14.93 56.14 39.42
N SER A 232 -13.97 56.51 38.57
CA SER A 232 -13.84 56.01 37.19
C SER A 232 -13.13 54.67 37.04
N LEU A 233 -12.52 54.12 38.09
CA LEU A 233 -11.86 52.81 38.09
C LEU A 233 -12.77 51.70 38.61
N PHE A 234 -13.63 51.99 39.59
CA PHE A 234 -14.46 50.99 40.28
C PHE A 234 -15.97 51.25 40.19
N ASP A 235 -16.40 52.27 39.43
CA ASP A 235 -17.79 52.69 39.28
C ASP A 235 -18.47 53.06 40.62
N THR A 236 -19.80 53.17 40.63
CA THR A 236 -20.56 53.42 41.86
C THR A 236 -20.61 52.15 42.72
N ARG A 237 -20.13 52.23 43.98
CA ARG A 237 -20.17 51.13 44.96
C ARG A 237 -20.94 51.54 46.21
N ALA A 238 -21.88 50.69 46.62
CA ALA A 238 -22.55 50.77 47.91
C ALA A 238 -21.92 49.76 48.87
N VAL A 239 -21.26 50.26 49.91
CA VAL A 239 -20.55 49.46 50.91
C VAL A 239 -21.35 49.44 52.20
N LEU A 240 -21.70 48.24 52.66
CA LEU A 240 -22.32 48.01 53.96
C LEU A 240 -21.28 47.45 54.92
N THR A 241 -21.37 47.87 56.18
CA THR A 241 -20.46 47.44 57.23
C THR A 241 -21.22 47.18 58.51
N VAL A 242 -20.98 46.03 59.14
CA VAL A 242 -21.53 45.69 60.46
C VAL A 242 -20.37 45.29 61.36
N GLY A 243 -20.27 45.94 62.52
CA GLY A 243 -19.19 45.72 63.48
C GLY A 243 -19.72 45.42 64.88
N LEU A 244 -19.11 44.44 65.54
CA LEU A 244 -19.32 44.12 66.95
C LEU A 244 -18.06 44.49 67.72
N SER A 245 -18.15 45.53 68.56
CA SER A 245 -17.06 46.03 69.40
C SER A 245 -17.16 45.49 70.83
N PHE A 246 -16.03 45.14 71.43
CA PHE A 246 -15.89 44.63 72.79
C PHE A 246 -14.91 45.54 73.56
N PRO A 247 -15.39 46.67 74.12
CA PRO A 247 -14.54 47.60 74.87
C PRO A 247 -14.02 46.94 76.16
N GLY A 248 -12.74 47.16 76.49
CA GLY A 248 -12.11 46.62 77.70
C GLY A 248 -12.72 47.10 79.02
N SER A 249 -12.33 46.45 80.14
CA SER A 249 -12.91 46.57 81.49
C SER A 249 -12.75 47.92 82.23
N GLY A 250 -12.44 49.00 81.52
CA GLY A 250 -12.37 50.37 82.05
C GLY A 250 -13.70 51.12 81.96
N GLU A 251 -14.76 50.60 82.58
CA GLU A 251 -15.99 51.38 82.81
C GLU A 251 -15.76 52.36 83.97
N THR A 252 -15.63 53.66 83.67
CA THR A 252 -15.96 54.68 84.66
C THR A 252 -17.47 54.62 84.93
N LYS A 253 -17.83 53.86 85.97
CA LYS A 253 -19.08 54.06 86.71
C LYS A 253 -19.02 55.45 87.36
N SER A 254 -19.66 56.46 86.77
CA SER A 254 -20.15 57.59 87.57
C SER A 254 -21.63 57.37 87.87
N ASN A 255 -21.94 57.19 89.15
CA ASN A 255 -23.30 57.29 89.65
C ASN A 255 -23.87 58.68 89.34
N GLY A 256 -25.08 58.70 88.79
CA GLY A 256 -26.01 59.83 88.89
C GLY A 256 -25.74 61.00 87.94
N ASP A 257 -26.71 61.20 87.06
CA ASP A 257 -27.03 62.44 86.33
C ASP A 257 -26.25 62.79 85.05
N ALA A 258 -26.99 62.63 83.94
CA ALA A 258 -26.94 63.37 82.69
C ALA A 258 -25.59 63.42 81.91
N GLU A 259 -25.54 62.51 80.92
CA GLU A 259 -25.27 62.85 79.52
C GLU A 259 -24.20 63.91 79.21
N LYS A 260 -22.99 63.44 78.90
CA LYS A 260 -22.25 63.80 77.68
C LYS A 260 -21.11 62.80 77.51
N PRO A 261 -21.02 62.05 76.39
CA PRO A 261 -19.77 61.39 76.07
C PRO A 261 -18.71 62.50 75.94
N SER A 262 -17.77 62.58 76.88
CA SER A 262 -16.63 63.47 76.72
C SER A 262 -15.94 63.08 75.41
N ASN A 263 -15.58 64.05 74.58
CA ASN A 263 -14.82 63.78 73.35
C ASN A 263 -13.51 63.00 73.61
N PHE A 264 -13.07 62.92 74.88
CA PHE A 264 -12.03 62.00 75.34
C PHE A 264 -12.32 60.52 75.02
N ALA A 265 -13.57 60.04 75.05
CA ALA A 265 -13.91 58.64 74.75
C ALA A 265 -13.47 58.22 73.33
N ARG A 266 -13.26 59.20 72.45
CA ARG A 266 -12.84 59.03 71.07
C ARG A 266 -11.35 58.72 70.92
N MET A 267 -10.58 58.86 72.01
CA MET A 267 -9.19 58.42 72.09
C MET A 267 -9.03 56.90 71.86
N GLY A 268 -10.08 56.10 72.10
CA GLY A 268 -10.09 54.65 71.89
C GLY A 268 -10.82 54.17 70.62
N GLU A 269 -11.22 55.06 69.71
CA GLU A 269 -11.84 54.67 68.44
C GLU A 269 -10.81 54.02 67.50
N PHE A 270 -11.16 52.96 66.78
CA PHE A 270 -10.27 52.45 65.72
C PHE A 270 -10.00 53.53 64.66
N VAL A 271 -8.76 53.62 64.20
CA VAL A 271 -8.38 54.53 63.10
C VAL A 271 -9.24 54.21 61.88
N GLN A 272 -9.91 55.23 61.34
CA GLN A 272 -10.73 55.09 60.13
C GLN A 272 -9.91 55.43 58.89
N ARG A 273 -9.74 54.42 58.04
CA ARG A 273 -8.96 54.44 56.79
C ARG A 273 -9.49 53.37 55.84
N GLN A 274 -8.93 53.27 54.64
CA GLN A 274 -9.07 52.11 53.75
C GLN A 274 -8.04 51.03 54.16
N PRO A 275 -8.47 49.90 54.76
CA PRO A 275 -7.54 48.92 55.31
C PRO A 275 -7.10 47.85 54.30
N VAL A 276 -7.76 47.76 53.15
CA VAL A 276 -7.48 46.80 52.08
C VAL A 276 -6.83 47.54 50.91
N ILE A 277 -5.66 47.05 50.47
CA ILE A 277 -4.90 47.61 49.34
C ILE A 277 -5.76 47.52 48.07
N PRO A 278 -6.15 48.63 47.44
CA PRO A 278 -6.93 48.59 46.20
C PRO A 278 -6.08 48.05 45.03
N VAL A 279 -6.64 47.10 44.26
CA VAL A 279 -5.96 46.45 43.12
C VAL A 279 -6.85 46.53 41.87
N VAL A 280 -6.25 46.72 40.70
CA VAL A 280 -6.93 46.71 39.41
C VAL A 280 -6.21 45.81 38.40
N GLY A 281 -6.97 45.19 37.48
CA GLY A 281 -6.41 44.51 36.32
C GLY A 281 -5.86 45.50 35.29
N ASP A 282 -4.70 45.19 34.70
CA ASP A 282 -4.09 45.95 33.61
C ASP A 282 -3.67 45.00 32.49
N SER A 283 -3.68 45.49 31.25
CA SER A 283 -3.27 44.68 30.11
C SER A 283 -2.59 45.53 29.06
N PHE A 284 -1.54 45.00 28.45
CA PHE A 284 -0.96 45.60 27.25
C PHE A 284 -0.68 44.56 26.19
N VAL A 285 -0.71 45.00 24.94
CA VAL A 285 -0.48 44.16 23.77
C VAL A 285 0.90 44.47 23.21
N THR A 286 1.68 43.43 22.97
CA THR A 286 2.91 43.50 22.19
C THR A 286 2.75 42.73 20.89
N SER A 287 3.62 42.99 19.92
CA SER A 287 3.72 42.21 18.69
C SER A 287 5.14 41.70 18.58
N PRO A 288 5.50 40.55 19.17
CA PRO A 288 6.82 39.95 18.99
C PRO A 288 6.99 39.35 17.60
N ALA A 289 8.24 39.34 17.10
CA ALA A 289 8.58 38.63 15.88
C ALA A 289 8.51 37.11 16.13
N LEU A 290 7.96 36.38 15.16
CA LEU A 290 7.84 34.93 15.25
C LEU A 290 9.17 34.25 14.97
N ILE A 291 9.55 33.32 15.84
CA ILE A 291 10.87 32.67 15.81
C ILE A 291 10.77 31.36 15.04
N ASN A 292 11.72 31.16 14.12
CA ASN A 292 11.92 29.89 13.45
C ASN A 292 12.49 28.88 14.47
N PRO A 293 11.78 27.77 14.75
CA PRO A 293 12.21 26.79 15.75
C PRO A 293 13.50 26.05 15.36
N VAL A 294 13.89 26.07 14.08
CA VAL A 294 15.11 25.42 13.58
C VAL A 294 16.34 26.31 13.78
N THR A 295 16.23 27.61 13.51
CA THR A 295 17.38 28.53 13.58
C THR A 295 17.47 29.29 14.90
N GLY A 296 16.38 29.35 15.67
CA GLY A 296 16.27 30.18 16.87
C GLY A 296 16.20 31.69 16.58
N GLN A 297 16.18 32.10 15.30
CA GLN A 297 16.10 33.49 14.86
C GLN A 297 14.69 33.83 14.39
N ALA A 298 14.37 35.13 14.36
CA ALA A 298 13.12 35.58 13.76
C ALA A 298 13.00 35.13 12.30
N TRP A 299 11.82 34.69 11.89
CA TRP A 299 11.55 34.46 10.49
C TRP A 299 11.76 35.76 9.70
N SER A 300 12.60 35.69 8.67
CA SER A 300 12.98 36.84 7.83
C SER A 300 12.59 36.61 6.38
N PHE A 301 12.00 37.63 5.75
CA PHE A 301 11.47 37.61 4.41
C PHE A 301 11.93 38.82 3.61
N VAL A 302 12.44 38.57 2.41
CA VAL A 302 12.66 39.62 1.40
C VAL A 302 11.43 39.64 0.49
N HIS A 303 10.74 40.78 0.45
CA HIS A 303 9.48 40.92 -0.26
C HIS A 303 9.69 41.42 -1.69
N VAL A 304 8.99 40.79 -2.64
CA VAL A 304 8.90 41.21 -4.04
C VAL A 304 7.45 41.47 -4.42
N GLY A 305 7.18 42.58 -5.11
CA GLY A 305 5.83 42.95 -5.54
C GLY A 305 5.78 44.28 -6.28
N THR A 306 4.63 44.96 -6.21
CA THR A 306 4.46 46.33 -6.72
C THR A 306 5.12 47.33 -5.77
N GLY A 307 6.42 47.57 -5.95
CA GLY A 307 7.27 48.55 -5.26
C GLY A 307 8.57 48.73 -6.06
N ASN A 308 9.54 49.51 -5.57
CA ASN A 308 10.79 49.80 -6.31
C ASN A 308 12.03 49.93 -5.41
N SER A 309 12.02 49.32 -4.22
CA SER A 309 12.90 49.72 -3.12
C SER A 309 13.54 48.50 -2.40
N ASN A 310 13.80 48.61 -1.09
CA ASN A 310 14.76 47.83 -0.29
C ASN A 310 14.34 46.40 0.14
N GLY A 311 13.23 45.85 -0.35
CA GLY A 311 12.82 44.46 -0.09
C GLY A 311 12.09 44.24 1.24
N THR A 312 11.70 45.30 1.95
CA THR A 312 10.78 45.24 3.11
C THR A 312 9.34 45.05 2.65
N PHE A 313 8.43 44.66 3.55
CA PHE A 313 7.01 44.52 3.24
C PHE A 313 6.38 45.83 2.74
N GLU A 314 6.73 46.94 3.40
CA GLU A 314 6.26 48.30 3.08
C GLU A 314 6.91 48.86 1.81
N SER A 315 8.11 48.38 1.46
CA SER A 315 8.89 48.83 0.32
C SER A 315 9.55 47.65 -0.42
N PRO A 316 8.76 46.78 -1.06
CA PRO A 316 9.29 45.55 -1.67
C PRO A 316 10.17 45.88 -2.88
N PHE A 317 11.05 44.95 -3.24
CA PHE A 317 11.70 44.98 -4.54
C PHE A 317 10.65 44.87 -5.65
N SER A 318 10.85 45.58 -6.77
CA SER A 318 10.03 45.38 -7.96
C SER A 318 10.26 43.98 -8.54
N PHE A 319 9.32 43.48 -9.34
CA PHE A 319 9.48 42.19 -10.04
C PHE A 319 10.73 42.14 -10.93
N ASN A 320 11.13 43.27 -11.55
CA ASN A 320 12.35 43.37 -12.36
C ASN A 320 13.65 43.32 -11.53
N GLN A 321 13.56 43.49 -10.21
CA GLN A 321 14.69 43.43 -9.27
C GLN A 321 14.82 42.06 -8.59
N ILE A 322 14.18 41.01 -9.12
CA ILE A 322 14.23 39.67 -8.51
C ILE A 322 15.66 39.18 -8.23
N GLN A 323 16.63 39.47 -9.11
CA GLN A 323 18.02 39.07 -8.87
C GLN A 323 18.63 39.79 -7.66
N GLN A 324 18.24 41.05 -7.41
CA GLN A 324 18.65 41.78 -6.20
C GLN A 324 18.00 41.18 -4.96
N ALA A 325 16.71 40.82 -5.04
CA ALA A 325 15.98 40.21 -3.93
C ALA A 325 16.57 38.86 -3.50
N VAL A 326 16.91 37.97 -4.45
CA VAL A 326 17.52 36.67 -4.11
C VAL A 326 18.95 36.81 -3.58
N ASN A 327 19.71 37.81 -4.04
CA ASN A 327 21.05 38.10 -3.50
C ASN A 327 20.97 38.63 -2.05
N GLU A 328 20.00 39.51 -1.78
CA GLU A 328 19.77 40.03 -0.42
C GLU A 328 19.28 38.94 0.54
N ALA A 329 18.39 38.06 0.07
CA ALA A 329 17.94 36.91 0.83
C ALA A 329 19.09 35.97 1.20
N ALA A 330 20.03 35.72 0.27
CA ALA A 330 21.23 34.94 0.54
C ALA A 330 22.11 35.56 1.63
N ARG A 331 22.28 36.89 1.60
CA ARG A 331 23.08 37.65 2.57
C ARG A 331 22.46 37.63 3.97
N THR A 332 21.14 37.63 4.05
CA THR A 332 20.37 37.79 5.30
C THR A 332 19.78 36.49 5.84
N ASN A 333 20.01 35.35 5.17
CA ASN A 333 19.38 34.07 5.48
C ASN A 333 17.83 34.18 5.52
N SER A 334 17.28 34.92 4.55
CA SER A 334 15.83 35.18 4.45
C SER A 334 15.18 34.33 3.37
N VAL A 335 13.86 34.19 3.45
CA VAL A 335 13.03 33.62 2.39
C VAL A 335 12.59 34.74 1.44
N VAL A 336 12.67 34.55 0.13
CA VAL A 336 12.06 35.49 -0.82
C VAL A 336 10.57 35.19 -0.92
N TYR A 337 9.73 36.16 -0.57
CA TYR A 337 8.27 36.04 -0.63
C TYR A 337 7.68 36.99 -1.67
N ILE A 338 7.16 36.43 -2.76
CA ILE A 338 6.63 37.19 -3.89
C ILE A 338 5.11 37.28 -3.81
N ARG A 339 4.58 38.50 -3.84
CA ARG A 339 3.14 38.75 -3.97
C ARG A 339 2.75 38.67 -5.44
N GLY A 340 1.92 37.68 -5.77
CA GLY A 340 1.39 37.42 -7.10
C GLY A 340 0.70 38.64 -7.72
N ASN A 341 1.03 38.89 -8.97
CA ASN A 341 0.35 39.85 -9.82
C ASN A 341 0.22 39.24 -11.22
N ALA A 342 -1.02 39.08 -11.70
CA ALA A 342 -1.33 38.38 -12.94
C ALA A 342 -0.74 39.04 -14.21
N THR A 343 -0.42 40.33 -14.14
CA THR A 343 0.16 41.10 -15.26
C THR A 343 1.67 41.30 -15.13
N ALA A 344 2.25 41.01 -13.97
CA ALA A 344 3.68 41.18 -13.75
C ALA A 344 4.49 40.06 -14.40
N ILE A 345 5.59 40.43 -15.05
CA ILE A 345 6.58 39.50 -15.59
C ILE A 345 7.85 39.63 -14.77
N VAL A 346 8.29 38.52 -14.19
CA VAL A 346 9.56 38.38 -13.50
C VAL A 346 10.61 37.94 -14.53
N PRO A 347 11.77 38.61 -14.62
CA PRO A 347 12.84 38.21 -15.54
C PRO A 347 13.52 36.92 -15.08
N ALA A 348 14.34 36.33 -15.96
CA ALA A 348 15.21 35.20 -15.62
C ALA A 348 16.14 35.54 -14.43
N PHE A 349 16.46 34.55 -13.60
CA PHE A 349 17.33 34.75 -12.44
C PHE A 349 18.01 33.45 -11.98
N THR A 350 19.10 33.61 -11.23
CA THR A 350 19.83 32.51 -10.58
C THR A 350 19.54 32.54 -9.09
N LEU A 351 19.08 31.42 -8.52
CA LEU A 351 18.92 31.26 -7.07
C LEU A 351 20.28 30.98 -6.45
N PRO A 352 20.75 31.81 -5.51
CA PRO A 352 21.96 31.51 -4.73
C PRO A 352 21.75 30.30 -3.81
N THR A 353 22.86 29.73 -3.33
CA THR A 353 22.81 28.60 -2.39
C THR A 353 22.05 28.94 -1.12
N GLY A 354 21.18 28.04 -0.65
CA GLY A 354 20.41 28.20 0.59
C GLY A 354 19.14 29.05 0.47
N VAL A 355 18.89 29.65 -0.70
CA VAL A 355 17.77 30.57 -0.88
C VAL A 355 16.48 29.83 -1.25
N GLN A 356 15.40 30.18 -0.56
CA GLN A 356 14.04 29.76 -0.88
C GLN A 356 13.29 30.91 -1.54
N VAL A 357 12.69 30.64 -2.69
CA VAL A 357 11.83 31.58 -3.41
C VAL A 357 10.42 30.99 -3.50
N ILE A 358 9.51 31.61 -2.77
CA ILE A 358 8.11 31.19 -2.68
C ILE A 358 7.18 32.33 -3.04
N THR A 359 6.05 32.02 -3.66
CA THR A 359 4.98 32.98 -3.95
C THR A 359 3.80 32.80 -3.00
N ASN A 360 2.93 33.81 -2.96
CA ASN A 360 1.69 33.77 -2.19
C ASN A 360 0.54 33.04 -2.90
N ALA A 361 0.79 32.39 -4.05
CA ALA A 361 -0.25 31.71 -4.83
C ALA A 361 -0.87 30.51 -4.07
N PRO A 362 -0.10 29.48 -3.66
CA PRO A 362 -0.63 28.44 -2.78
C PRO A 362 -0.74 28.93 -1.33
N GLU A 363 -1.55 28.25 -0.51
CA GLU A 363 -1.55 28.45 0.94
C GLU A 363 -0.20 28.04 1.53
N ARG A 364 0.31 28.84 2.46
CA ARG A 364 1.63 28.61 3.07
C ARG A 364 1.53 28.70 4.58
N PHE A 365 2.23 27.80 5.24
CA PHE A 365 2.34 27.77 6.70
C PHE A 365 3.81 27.74 7.08
N ILE A 366 4.14 28.41 8.18
CA ILE A 366 5.46 28.33 8.82
C ILE A 366 5.29 27.82 10.24
N ASN A 367 6.26 27.04 10.71
CA ASN A 367 6.31 26.63 12.10
C ASN A 367 7.03 27.69 12.93
N THR A 368 6.54 27.94 14.14
CA THR A 368 7.06 28.96 15.06
C THR A 368 7.30 28.36 16.43
N ALA A 369 8.32 28.85 17.13
CA ALA A 369 8.66 28.36 18.47
C ALA A 369 7.57 28.71 19.50
N GLN A 370 6.82 29.80 19.29
CA GLN A 370 5.89 30.32 20.29
C GLN A 370 4.42 29.99 20.01
N ALA A 371 4.01 29.89 18.73
CA ALA A 371 2.59 29.79 18.33
C ALA A 371 2.27 28.55 17.48
N GLY A 372 3.22 27.62 17.30
CA GLY A 372 3.04 26.44 16.44
C GLY A 372 3.00 26.81 14.96
N SER A 373 2.13 26.17 14.18
CA SER A 373 1.98 26.43 12.75
C SER A 373 1.09 27.64 12.50
N VAL A 374 1.60 28.63 11.75
CA VAL A 374 0.87 29.85 11.40
C VAL A 374 0.83 30.03 9.88
N LYS A 375 -0.32 30.46 9.35
CA LYS A 375 -0.49 30.77 7.93
C LYS A 375 0.25 32.05 7.57
N LEU A 376 1.01 32.06 6.49
CA LEU A 376 1.66 33.28 6.00
C LEU A 376 0.61 34.28 5.50
N PRO A 377 0.74 35.59 5.82
CA PRO A 377 -0.12 36.63 5.31
C PRO A 377 -0.18 36.63 3.78
N PHE A 378 -1.36 36.86 3.22
CA PHE A 378 -1.63 36.91 1.77
C PHE A 378 -1.44 35.59 1.00
N SER A 379 -1.08 34.49 1.64
CA SER A 379 -0.94 33.19 0.98
C SER A 379 -2.30 32.59 0.61
N GLY A 380 -2.35 31.79 -0.45
CA GLY A 380 -3.59 31.24 -1.02
C GLY A 380 -4.27 32.17 -2.02
N SER A 381 -3.53 33.07 -2.67
CA SER A 381 -4.11 34.02 -3.63
C SER A 381 -4.55 33.36 -4.96
N GLY A 382 -3.99 32.19 -5.29
CA GLY A 382 -4.16 31.53 -6.59
C GLY A 382 -3.46 32.21 -7.77
N VAL A 383 -2.83 33.38 -7.56
CA VAL A 383 -2.20 34.17 -8.63
C VAL A 383 -0.72 33.84 -8.75
N LEU A 384 -0.35 33.03 -9.74
CA LEU A 384 1.04 32.71 -10.06
C LEU A 384 1.72 33.89 -10.78
N PRO A 385 2.86 34.43 -10.28
CA PRO A 385 3.68 35.37 -11.05
C PRO A 385 4.23 34.71 -12.30
N LYS A 386 4.18 35.42 -13.43
CA LYS A 386 4.74 34.95 -14.70
C LYS A 386 6.25 35.13 -14.72
N LEU A 387 7.00 34.10 -15.08
CA LEU A 387 8.43 34.15 -15.36
C LEU A 387 8.64 34.17 -16.88
N GLY A 388 9.24 35.27 -17.37
CA GLY A 388 9.54 35.46 -18.79
C GLY A 388 10.86 34.83 -19.26
N GLY A 389 11.55 34.10 -18.39
CA GLY A 389 12.82 33.44 -18.70
C GLY A 389 13.18 32.34 -17.70
N ALA A 390 14.33 31.69 -17.91
CA ALA A 390 14.73 30.51 -17.15
C ALA A 390 15.16 30.81 -15.71
N VAL A 391 15.00 29.82 -14.84
CA VAL A 391 15.49 29.81 -13.46
C VAL A 391 16.68 28.87 -13.34
N ILE A 392 17.81 29.37 -12.83
CA ILE A 392 19.01 28.57 -12.59
C ILE A 392 19.12 28.29 -11.09
N LEU A 393 19.17 27.01 -10.72
CA LEU A 393 19.23 26.54 -9.34
C LEU A 393 20.67 26.39 -8.83
N SER A 394 20.85 26.52 -7.52
CA SER A 394 22.09 26.22 -6.78
C SER A 394 21.82 25.17 -5.70
N ASN A 395 22.77 24.96 -4.77
CA ASN A 395 22.58 24.03 -3.65
C ASN A 395 21.53 24.52 -2.65
N ASN A 396 20.78 23.62 -2.03
CA ASN A 396 19.83 23.91 -0.94
C ASN A 396 18.79 24.98 -1.33
N THR A 397 18.23 24.89 -2.54
CA THR A 397 17.28 25.89 -3.07
C THR A 397 15.86 25.37 -3.18
N THR A 398 14.88 26.27 -2.98
CA THR A 398 13.46 25.99 -3.22
C THR A 398 12.89 26.98 -4.21
N LEU A 399 12.21 26.48 -5.25
CA LEU A 399 11.44 27.25 -6.21
C LEU A 399 9.96 26.83 -6.15
N SER A 400 9.07 27.75 -5.79
CA SER A 400 7.67 27.38 -5.66
C SER A 400 6.64 28.47 -5.94
N GLY A 401 5.64 28.13 -6.75
CA GLY A 401 4.44 28.94 -6.97
C GLY A 401 4.53 29.89 -8.17
N PHE A 402 5.21 29.49 -9.25
CA PHE A 402 5.37 30.32 -10.46
C PHE A 402 4.60 29.80 -11.67
N ASP A 403 4.30 30.69 -12.61
CA ASP A 403 3.93 30.36 -13.99
C ASP A 403 5.13 30.64 -14.90
N ILE A 404 5.82 29.60 -15.35
CA ILE A 404 7.13 29.68 -16.01
C ILE A 404 6.94 29.45 -17.50
N ASN A 405 7.31 30.44 -18.31
CA ASN A 405 7.29 30.35 -19.76
C ASN A 405 8.62 30.84 -20.35
N ALA A 406 9.63 29.98 -20.32
CA ALA A 406 10.93 30.29 -20.91
C ALA A 406 10.91 30.02 -22.41
N GLN A 407 11.16 31.05 -23.23
CA GLN A 407 11.07 30.95 -24.70
C GLN A 407 12.21 30.17 -25.37
N SER A 408 13.24 29.74 -24.61
CA SER A 408 14.38 28.97 -25.14
C SER A 408 15.08 28.16 -24.05
N GLY A 409 15.43 26.90 -24.38
CA GLY A 409 16.12 25.97 -23.49
C GLY A 409 15.27 25.57 -22.27
N ALA A 410 15.90 24.95 -21.26
CA ALA A 410 15.15 24.49 -20.09
C ALA A 410 14.64 25.63 -19.19
N SER A 411 13.37 25.53 -18.78
CA SER A 411 12.69 26.53 -17.95
C SER A 411 13.25 26.60 -16.52
N VAL A 412 13.52 25.44 -15.92
CA VAL A 412 14.24 25.33 -14.64
C VAL A 412 15.44 24.42 -14.85
N ARG A 413 16.63 24.88 -14.51
CA ARG A 413 17.86 24.10 -14.73
C ARG A 413 18.84 24.18 -13.57
N GLY A 414 19.63 23.13 -13.39
CA GLY A 414 20.73 23.12 -12.43
C GLY A 414 21.76 22.04 -12.75
N THR A 415 23.03 22.38 -12.54
CA THR A 415 24.18 21.50 -12.79
C THR A 415 25.13 21.55 -11.61
N ASN A 416 25.62 20.39 -11.15
CA ASN A 416 26.51 20.28 -9.98
C ASN A 416 25.91 20.88 -8.71
N ILE A 417 24.67 20.50 -8.42
CA ILE A 417 23.88 21.03 -7.30
C ILE A 417 23.45 19.92 -6.33
N SER A 418 22.86 20.30 -5.21
CA SER A 418 22.36 19.38 -4.19
C SER A 418 21.16 19.96 -3.48
N ASN A 419 20.28 19.09 -2.97
CA ASN A 419 19.13 19.48 -2.15
C ASN A 419 18.24 20.55 -2.81
N VAL A 420 17.44 20.15 -3.79
CA VAL A 420 16.56 21.07 -4.52
C VAL A 420 15.10 20.67 -4.42
N THR A 421 14.24 21.68 -4.29
CA THR A 421 12.79 21.52 -4.26
C THR A 421 12.14 22.41 -5.32
N ILE A 422 11.41 21.81 -6.24
CA ILE A 422 10.66 22.47 -7.31
C ILE A 422 9.20 22.06 -7.15
N THR A 423 8.36 22.95 -6.63
CA THR A 423 7.00 22.55 -6.25
C THR A 423 5.92 23.59 -6.53
N ASN A 424 4.70 23.16 -6.86
CA ASN A 424 3.57 24.04 -7.13
C ASN A 424 3.80 25.04 -8.28
N ASN A 425 4.56 24.67 -9.31
CA ASN A 425 4.79 25.53 -10.47
C ASN A 425 3.93 25.08 -11.66
N SER A 426 3.48 26.05 -12.46
CA SER A 426 3.00 25.86 -13.83
C SER A 426 4.20 26.11 -14.75
N ILE A 427 4.57 25.16 -15.61
CA ILE A 427 5.75 25.26 -16.49
C ILE A 427 5.33 24.92 -17.92
N GLN A 428 5.56 25.86 -18.84
CA GLN A 428 5.17 25.75 -20.25
C GLN A 428 6.21 26.32 -21.22
N GLY A 429 6.16 25.90 -22.49
CA GLY A 429 6.49 26.81 -23.60
C GLY A 429 7.95 26.95 -24.02
N THR A 430 8.79 25.91 -23.89
CA THR A 430 10.17 25.88 -24.45
C THR A 430 10.23 25.74 -25.99
N THR A 431 9.18 26.18 -26.69
CA THR A 431 8.85 26.17 -28.15
C THR A 431 8.68 24.84 -28.88
N LEU A 432 7.44 24.61 -29.35
CA LEU A 432 7.10 23.74 -30.49
C LEU A 432 6.08 24.47 -31.38
N ALA A 433 6.58 25.16 -32.43
CA ALA A 433 5.81 25.59 -33.60
C ALA A 433 6.75 25.86 -34.80
N GLY A 434 6.83 24.91 -35.73
CA GLY A 434 7.17 25.18 -37.14
C GLY A 434 8.63 25.16 -37.59
N THR A 435 9.64 25.54 -36.80
CA THR A 435 11.05 25.54 -37.27
C THR A 435 12.10 25.48 -36.16
N SER A 436 13.08 24.56 -36.31
CA SER A 436 14.46 24.53 -35.76
C SER A 436 14.77 24.21 -34.27
N THR A 437 15.12 22.93 -34.05
CA THR A 437 16.34 22.40 -33.37
C THR A 437 16.70 22.69 -31.89
N THR A 438 15.90 23.31 -31.04
CA THR A 438 16.20 23.30 -29.57
C THR A 438 15.11 22.63 -28.75
N GLN A 439 15.28 21.33 -28.49
CA GLN A 439 14.48 20.58 -27.50
C GLN A 439 14.77 21.19 -26.12
N GLY A 440 13.81 21.92 -25.54
CA GLY A 440 13.93 22.40 -24.17
C GLY A 440 13.12 21.55 -23.21
N GLU A 441 13.74 20.94 -22.22
CA GLU A 441 13.05 20.29 -21.11
C GLU A 441 12.36 21.32 -20.20
N ALA A 442 11.29 20.93 -19.50
CA ALA A 442 10.71 21.85 -18.52
C ALA A 442 11.65 21.99 -17.30
N ILE A 443 12.12 20.86 -16.78
CA ILE A 443 13.07 20.77 -15.68
C ILE A 443 14.26 19.91 -16.11
N LEU A 444 15.46 20.49 -16.14
CA LEU A 444 16.72 19.81 -16.47
C LEU A 444 17.70 19.87 -15.31
N LEU A 445 17.97 18.72 -14.69
CA LEU A 445 18.89 18.58 -13.57
C LEU A 445 20.04 17.66 -13.96
N SER A 446 21.28 18.09 -13.67
CA SER A 446 22.47 17.29 -13.99
C SER A 446 23.50 17.30 -12.87
N GLN A 447 24.15 16.15 -12.65
CA GLN A 447 25.14 15.97 -11.57
C GLN A 447 24.61 16.42 -10.21
N VAL A 448 23.38 16.02 -9.88
CA VAL A 448 22.69 16.42 -8.64
C VAL A 448 22.90 15.41 -7.53
N THR A 449 23.10 15.87 -6.30
CA THR A 449 23.25 15.00 -5.12
C THR A 449 22.26 15.35 -4.01
N GLY A 450 22.13 14.48 -3.01
CA GLY A 450 21.20 14.69 -1.90
C GLY A 450 19.74 14.57 -2.36
N ASN A 451 18.86 15.36 -1.75
CA ASN A 451 17.41 15.24 -1.98
C ASN A 451 16.93 16.10 -3.15
N VAL A 452 16.17 15.51 -4.07
CA VAL A 452 15.53 16.23 -5.19
C VAL A 452 14.03 15.98 -5.09
N ASP A 453 13.24 17.03 -4.82
CA ASP A 453 11.79 16.95 -4.79
C ASP A 453 11.17 17.79 -5.90
N ILE A 454 10.48 17.12 -6.82
CA ILE A 454 9.71 17.72 -7.91
C ILE A 454 8.26 17.31 -7.70
N SER A 455 7.48 18.20 -7.08
CA SER A 455 6.13 17.86 -6.61
C SER A 455 5.05 18.86 -6.96
N ASN A 456 3.82 18.39 -7.21
CA ASN A 456 2.66 19.26 -7.42
C ASN A 456 2.82 20.29 -8.55
N ASN A 457 3.64 20.00 -9.58
CA ASN A 457 3.80 20.89 -10.72
C ASN A 457 2.81 20.53 -11.83
N THR A 458 2.36 21.54 -12.58
CA THR A 458 1.68 21.38 -13.87
C THR A 458 2.70 21.67 -14.96
N ILE A 459 3.08 20.67 -15.75
CA ILE A 459 4.12 20.77 -16.77
C ILE A 459 3.51 20.45 -18.13
N ASN A 460 3.44 21.42 -19.04
CA ASN A 460 2.82 21.19 -20.34
C ASN A 460 3.51 21.85 -21.53
N ARG A 461 3.29 21.31 -22.74
CA ARG A 461 3.71 21.92 -24.01
C ARG A 461 5.21 22.23 -24.08
N ASN A 462 6.05 21.33 -23.59
CA ASN A 462 7.51 21.44 -23.72
C ASN A 462 8.03 20.55 -24.85
N ALA A 463 9.02 21.04 -25.58
CA ALA A 463 9.57 20.33 -26.75
C ALA A 463 10.52 19.18 -26.40
N GLY A 464 11.02 19.13 -25.17
CA GLY A 464 11.77 18.00 -24.61
C GLY A 464 10.99 17.27 -23.52
N ASN A 465 11.72 16.63 -22.60
CA ASN A 465 11.14 15.95 -21.45
C ASN A 465 10.51 16.96 -20.47
N ALA A 466 9.41 16.58 -19.81
CA ALA A 466 8.89 17.37 -18.70
C ALA A 466 9.89 17.44 -17.53
N VAL A 467 10.50 16.30 -17.19
CA VAL A 467 11.56 16.20 -16.17
C VAL A 467 12.70 15.36 -16.73
N SER A 468 13.92 15.86 -16.65
CA SER A 468 15.14 15.16 -17.06
C SER A 468 16.19 15.26 -15.95
N LEU A 469 16.63 14.12 -15.44
CA LEU A 469 17.73 14.02 -14.46
C LEU A 469 18.88 13.19 -15.04
N ASN A 470 20.09 13.75 -15.06
CA ASN A 470 21.26 13.11 -15.65
C ASN A 470 22.47 13.14 -14.69
N ASN A 471 22.87 12.00 -14.14
CA ASN A 471 24.04 11.88 -13.26
C ASN A 471 25.03 10.83 -13.76
N THR A 472 26.33 11.13 -13.70
CA THR A 472 27.42 10.16 -13.94
C THR A 472 28.21 9.81 -12.67
N SER A 473 27.95 10.52 -11.57
CA SER A 473 28.52 10.29 -10.25
C SER A 473 27.63 10.88 -9.15
N GLY A 474 27.96 10.62 -7.88
CA GLY A 474 27.23 11.16 -6.73
C GLY A 474 26.03 10.31 -6.29
N ASN A 475 25.39 10.69 -5.19
CA ASN A 475 24.22 10.01 -4.63
C ASN A 475 22.99 10.91 -4.67
N VAL A 476 21.90 10.49 -5.32
CA VAL A 476 20.66 11.25 -5.44
C VAL A 476 19.45 10.50 -4.86
N ASN A 477 18.62 11.19 -4.07
CA ASN A 477 17.32 10.74 -3.62
C ASN A 477 16.25 11.54 -4.36
N LEU A 478 15.76 11.00 -5.47
CA LEU A 478 14.79 11.64 -6.35
C LEU A 478 13.35 11.31 -5.93
N ARG A 479 12.51 12.35 -5.82
CA ARG A 479 11.06 12.26 -5.70
C ARG A 479 10.43 13.08 -6.82
N VAL A 480 9.66 12.43 -7.70
CA VAL A 480 8.81 13.08 -8.71
C VAL A 480 7.37 12.68 -8.41
N THR A 481 6.63 13.54 -7.71
CA THR A 481 5.35 13.15 -7.12
C THR A 481 4.21 14.12 -7.40
N SER A 482 3.00 13.58 -7.64
CA SER A 482 1.78 14.40 -7.77
C SER A 482 1.85 15.48 -8.86
N ASN A 483 2.65 15.27 -9.91
CA ASN A 483 2.71 16.21 -11.03
C ASN A 483 1.65 15.89 -12.08
N ARG A 484 1.13 16.93 -12.72
CA ARG A 484 0.29 16.85 -13.92
C ARG A 484 1.15 17.20 -15.13
N ILE A 485 1.40 16.23 -15.99
CA ILE A 485 2.33 16.33 -17.12
C ILE A 485 1.55 16.07 -18.41
N THR A 486 1.41 17.06 -19.29
CA THR A 486 0.58 16.94 -20.51
C THR A 486 1.18 17.62 -21.74
N ASP A 487 1.00 17.06 -22.94
CA ASP A 487 1.47 17.65 -24.22
C ASP A 487 2.97 17.96 -24.30
N ASN A 488 3.84 17.21 -23.61
CA ASN A 488 5.30 17.29 -23.75
C ASN A 488 5.81 16.20 -24.71
N PHE A 489 7.03 16.34 -25.25
CA PHE A 489 7.61 15.31 -26.12
C PHE A 489 7.92 14.01 -25.40
N ASN A 490 8.36 14.07 -24.15
CA ASN A 490 8.43 12.94 -23.22
C ASN A 490 8.07 13.45 -21.83
N SER A 491 7.88 12.52 -20.90
CA SER A 491 7.45 12.83 -19.55
C SER A 491 8.63 12.87 -18.57
N ILE A 492 8.91 11.78 -17.85
CA ILE A 492 9.93 11.73 -16.80
C ILE A 492 11.09 10.85 -17.26
N GLY A 493 12.29 11.42 -17.36
CA GLY A 493 13.52 10.71 -17.69
C GLY A 493 14.55 10.77 -16.55
N VAL A 494 15.07 9.60 -16.14
CA VAL A 494 16.11 9.47 -15.11
C VAL A 494 17.27 8.64 -15.67
N ASN A 495 18.41 9.29 -15.90
CA ASN A 495 19.60 8.67 -16.46
C ASN A 495 20.73 8.67 -15.41
N LEU A 496 21.12 7.50 -14.94
CA LEU A 496 22.26 7.32 -14.06
C LEU A 496 23.35 6.49 -14.76
N ALA A 497 24.56 7.03 -14.86
CA ALA A 497 25.69 6.39 -15.51
C ALA A 497 26.93 6.38 -14.59
N GLY A 498 28.02 5.77 -15.06
CA GLY A 498 29.32 5.87 -14.40
C GLY A 498 29.31 5.28 -12.99
N THR A 499 29.45 6.13 -11.97
CA THR A 499 29.43 5.72 -10.54
C THR A 499 28.26 6.34 -9.77
N ALA A 500 27.25 6.86 -10.49
CA ALA A 500 26.08 7.46 -9.87
C ALA A 500 25.31 6.42 -9.04
N THR A 501 24.84 6.85 -7.87
CA THR A 501 24.06 6.03 -6.95
C THR A 501 22.78 6.74 -6.53
N GLY A 502 21.81 6.04 -5.95
CA GLY A 502 20.65 6.73 -5.39
C GLY A 502 19.43 5.89 -5.09
N THR A 503 18.32 6.61 -4.92
CA THR A 503 16.95 6.10 -4.91
C THR A 503 16.05 7.00 -5.76
N ALA A 504 14.99 6.43 -6.33
CA ALA A 504 13.99 7.18 -7.09
C ALA A 504 12.56 6.74 -6.71
N GLU A 505 11.71 7.73 -6.43
CA GLU A 505 10.27 7.57 -6.27
C GLU A 505 9.55 8.41 -7.33
N ILE A 506 8.81 7.76 -8.22
CA ILE A 506 8.00 8.37 -9.25
C ILE A 506 6.56 7.95 -8.97
N SER A 507 5.79 8.79 -8.27
CA SER A 507 4.50 8.37 -7.75
C SER A 507 3.36 9.38 -7.91
N SER A 508 2.14 8.86 -8.10
CA SER A 508 0.92 9.68 -8.18
C SER A 508 0.92 10.75 -9.27
N ASN A 509 1.71 10.58 -10.34
CA ASN A 509 1.73 11.52 -11.46
C ASN A 509 0.59 11.21 -12.44
N THR A 510 0.00 12.26 -13.02
CA THR A 510 -0.93 12.15 -14.15
C THR A 510 -0.19 12.57 -15.42
N ILE A 511 0.01 11.64 -16.35
CA ILE A 511 0.85 11.81 -17.53
C ILE A 511 -0.01 11.58 -18.78
N SER A 512 -0.05 12.59 -19.66
CA SER A 512 -0.72 12.54 -20.95
C SER A 512 0.10 13.26 -22.02
N ASN A 513 1.13 12.59 -22.52
CA ASN A 513 2.09 13.10 -23.49
C ASN A 513 2.19 12.17 -24.71
N SER A 514 2.79 12.66 -25.80
CA SER A 514 3.46 11.79 -26.76
C SER A 514 4.83 11.34 -26.22
N GLY A 515 5.46 10.32 -26.80
CA GLY A 515 6.80 9.84 -26.42
C GLY A 515 6.81 8.76 -25.34
N ILE A 516 7.52 8.95 -24.21
CA ILE A 516 7.59 7.97 -23.11
C ILE A 516 6.99 8.54 -21.81
N GLY A 517 6.21 7.72 -21.10
CA GLY A 517 5.59 8.05 -19.81
C GLY A 517 6.59 8.09 -18.65
N VAL A 518 7.40 7.06 -18.49
CA VAL A 518 8.54 7.06 -17.55
C VAL A 518 9.70 6.30 -18.18
N ASP A 519 10.88 6.92 -18.27
CA ASP A 519 12.12 6.28 -18.72
C ASP A 519 13.17 6.34 -17.62
N VAL A 520 13.63 5.19 -17.16
CA VAL A 520 14.76 5.07 -16.24
C VAL A 520 15.85 4.24 -16.88
N SER A 521 17.04 4.82 -17.03
CA SER A 521 18.16 4.20 -17.71
C SER A 521 19.42 4.22 -16.83
N LEU A 522 20.05 3.05 -16.68
CA LEU A 522 21.27 2.83 -15.92
C LEU A 522 22.41 2.31 -16.81
N SER A 523 23.63 2.83 -16.66
CA SER A 523 24.81 2.36 -17.42
C SER A 523 26.12 2.48 -16.63
N GLY A 524 27.22 1.90 -17.16
CA GLY A 524 28.50 1.84 -16.46
C GLY A 524 28.42 1.01 -15.18
N ASN A 525 28.80 1.60 -14.04
CA ASN A 525 28.71 0.99 -12.71
C ASN A 525 27.65 1.71 -11.84
N ALA A 526 26.62 2.31 -12.46
CA ALA A 526 25.57 3.01 -11.73
C ALA A 526 24.81 2.06 -10.81
N ASN A 527 24.42 2.53 -9.62
CA ASN A 527 23.71 1.74 -8.62
C ASN A 527 22.45 2.45 -8.09
N LEU A 528 21.29 2.03 -8.60
CA LEU A 528 20.00 2.50 -8.11
C LEU A 528 19.46 1.52 -7.06
N SER A 529 19.77 1.76 -5.79
CA SER A 529 19.40 0.86 -4.68
C SER A 529 17.89 0.60 -4.56
N ARG A 530 17.06 1.56 -4.96
CA ARG A 530 15.60 1.43 -4.99
C ARG A 530 14.98 2.34 -6.05
N LEU A 531 14.09 1.76 -6.87
CA LEU A 531 13.21 2.45 -7.80
C LEU A 531 11.76 2.07 -7.50
N ASN A 532 10.93 3.06 -7.18
CA ASN A 532 9.49 2.86 -7.02
C ASN A 532 8.75 3.71 -8.05
N ILE A 533 8.06 3.06 -8.98
CA ILE A 533 7.15 3.71 -9.93
C ILE A 533 5.74 3.27 -9.55
N ALA A 534 4.98 4.14 -8.87
CA ALA A 534 3.76 3.73 -8.20
C ALA A 534 2.57 4.67 -8.39
N ASN A 535 1.37 4.12 -8.60
CA ASN A 535 0.11 4.87 -8.66
C ASN A 535 0.10 6.00 -9.71
N ASN A 536 0.87 5.87 -10.78
CA ASN A 536 0.83 6.83 -11.88
C ASN A 536 -0.32 6.48 -12.83
N THR A 537 -0.92 7.51 -13.43
CA THR A 537 -1.85 7.38 -14.56
C THR A 537 -1.13 7.86 -15.81
N ILE A 538 -0.85 6.94 -16.73
CA ILE A 538 -0.10 7.19 -17.98
C ILE A 538 -1.06 6.88 -19.13
N THR A 539 -1.38 7.86 -19.96
CA THR A 539 -2.38 7.68 -21.03
C THR A 539 -1.99 8.49 -22.25
N ALA A 540 -2.00 7.90 -23.45
CA ALA A 540 -1.76 8.69 -24.66
C ALA A 540 -2.90 9.68 -24.91
N PRO A 541 -2.62 10.91 -25.39
CA PRO A 541 -3.65 11.90 -25.68
C PRO A 541 -4.70 11.44 -26.70
N ASN A 542 -4.29 10.56 -27.64
CA ASN A 542 -5.15 9.88 -28.60
C ASN A 542 -4.48 8.56 -29.03
N SER A 543 -5.20 7.70 -29.77
CA SER A 543 -4.73 6.37 -30.20
C SER A 543 -3.60 6.39 -31.23
N ASP A 544 -3.35 7.55 -31.85
CA ASP A 544 -2.47 7.67 -33.01
C ASP A 544 -1.11 8.30 -32.63
N ASN A 545 -1.01 8.84 -31.42
CA ASN A 545 0.21 9.41 -30.88
C ASN A 545 1.08 8.30 -30.27
N PRO A 546 2.36 8.19 -30.67
CA PRO A 546 3.20 7.16 -30.10
C PRO A 546 3.46 7.44 -28.62
N LEU A 547 3.16 6.47 -27.75
CA LEU A 547 3.43 6.51 -26.32
C LEU A 547 4.01 5.15 -25.86
N GLY A 548 5.23 5.14 -25.32
CA GLY A 548 5.71 4.05 -24.47
C GLY A 548 5.28 4.29 -23.01
N GLY A 549 4.81 3.25 -22.32
CA GLY A 549 4.32 3.39 -20.94
C GLY A 549 5.46 3.64 -19.94
N ILE A 550 5.94 2.58 -19.30
CA ILE A 550 7.07 2.60 -18.38
C ILE A 550 8.22 1.81 -18.99
N LYS A 551 9.39 2.42 -19.10
CA LYS A 551 10.60 1.79 -19.62
C LYS A 551 11.71 1.81 -18.57
N PHE A 552 12.31 0.66 -18.34
CA PHE A 552 13.51 0.52 -17.53
C PHE A 552 14.62 -0.15 -18.34
N THR A 553 15.80 0.48 -18.41
CA THR A 553 16.98 -0.12 -19.02
C THR A 553 18.17 -0.12 -18.09
N ALA A 554 18.94 -1.21 -18.10
CA ALA A 554 20.22 -1.29 -17.41
C ALA A 554 21.25 -2.00 -18.30
N PHE A 555 22.43 -1.38 -18.44
CA PHE A 555 23.54 -1.86 -19.26
C PHE A 555 24.85 -1.98 -18.47
N ASP A 556 25.86 -2.59 -19.09
CA ASP A 556 27.22 -2.74 -18.56
C ASP A 556 27.27 -3.50 -17.22
N ASN A 557 27.72 -2.87 -16.13
CA ASN A 557 27.78 -3.45 -14.78
C ASN A 557 26.80 -2.74 -13.83
N ALA A 558 25.75 -2.11 -14.36
CA ALA A 558 24.79 -1.40 -13.55
C ALA A 558 24.03 -2.35 -12.59
N SER A 559 23.70 -1.84 -11.41
CA SER A 559 22.92 -2.57 -10.42
C SER A 559 21.67 -1.78 -10.05
N ALA A 560 20.53 -2.45 -10.07
CA ALA A 560 19.29 -1.94 -9.51
C ALA A 560 18.89 -2.85 -8.35
N GLY A 561 18.81 -2.32 -7.14
CA GLY A 561 18.47 -3.14 -5.96
C GLY A 561 17.06 -3.70 -6.08
N ASN A 562 16.06 -2.91 -5.67
CA ASN A 562 14.64 -3.25 -5.83
C ASN A 562 13.97 -2.28 -6.81
N VAL A 563 13.43 -2.81 -7.90
CA VAL A 563 12.60 -2.08 -8.87
C VAL A 563 11.15 -2.50 -8.72
N ASN A 564 10.32 -1.62 -8.18
CA ASN A 564 8.89 -1.85 -7.97
C ASN A 564 8.08 -0.99 -8.96
N VAL A 565 7.27 -1.64 -9.78
CA VAL A 565 6.29 -0.98 -10.66
C VAL A 565 4.90 -1.43 -10.21
N THR A 566 4.21 -0.58 -9.44
CA THR A 566 3.02 -1.02 -8.70
C THR A 566 1.82 -0.08 -8.79
N GLY A 567 0.62 -0.63 -9.01
CA GLY A 567 -0.62 0.17 -8.94
C GLY A 567 -0.76 1.22 -10.05
N ASN A 568 0.04 1.13 -11.12
CA ASN A 568 -0.03 2.09 -12.22
C ASN A 568 -1.20 1.75 -13.15
N THR A 569 -1.76 2.77 -13.76
CA THR A 569 -2.78 2.65 -14.79
C THR A 569 -2.21 3.19 -16.10
N ILE A 570 -2.03 2.31 -17.08
CA ILE A 570 -1.36 2.60 -18.35
C ILE A 570 -2.35 2.31 -19.48
N ARG A 571 -2.60 3.30 -20.35
CA ARG A 571 -3.60 3.17 -21.41
C ARG A 571 -3.15 3.76 -22.74
N ASN A 572 -3.63 3.13 -23.81
CA ASN A 572 -3.50 3.63 -25.19
C ASN A 572 -2.04 3.81 -25.59
N THR A 573 -1.15 2.91 -25.19
CA THR A 573 0.28 2.99 -25.57
C THR A 573 0.48 2.44 -26.97
N SER A 574 1.48 2.96 -27.67
CA SER A 574 1.87 2.48 -29.01
C SER A 574 3.10 1.56 -29.02
N ASN A 575 3.72 1.44 -27.85
CA ASN A 575 4.82 0.54 -27.51
C ASN A 575 4.41 -0.20 -26.23
N ASP A 576 5.31 -0.97 -25.63
CA ASP A 576 5.02 -1.76 -24.44
C ASP A 576 4.39 -0.92 -23.33
N GLY A 577 3.43 -1.52 -22.63
CA GLY A 577 2.85 -0.91 -21.43
C GLY A 577 3.93 -0.75 -20.35
N ILE A 578 4.66 -1.83 -20.07
CA ILE A 578 5.81 -1.86 -19.17
C ILE A 578 6.93 -2.68 -19.83
N GLY A 579 8.05 -2.05 -20.15
CA GLY A 579 9.20 -2.69 -20.78
C GLY A 579 10.45 -2.65 -19.89
N PHE A 580 11.11 -3.79 -19.73
CA PHE A 580 12.38 -3.94 -19.03
C PHE A 580 13.45 -4.54 -19.94
N LYS A 581 14.62 -3.91 -20.00
CA LYS A 581 15.76 -4.45 -20.74
C LYS A 581 17.03 -4.42 -19.90
N LEU A 582 17.56 -5.60 -19.58
CA LEU A 582 18.80 -5.79 -18.83
C LEU A 582 19.84 -6.45 -19.72
N ASN A 583 21.05 -5.92 -19.76
CA ASN A 583 22.14 -6.46 -20.57
C ASN A 583 23.51 -6.22 -19.87
N GLY A 584 24.57 -6.88 -20.32
CA GLY A 584 25.89 -6.89 -19.68
C GLY A 584 25.92 -7.77 -18.43
N ASN A 585 26.61 -7.35 -17.38
CA ASN A 585 26.67 -7.99 -16.06
C ASN A 585 25.67 -7.35 -15.07
N THR A 586 24.52 -6.88 -15.58
CA THR A 586 23.56 -6.14 -14.76
C THR A 586 22.83 -7.03 -13.78
N THR A 587 22.43 -6.44 -12.65
CA THR A 587 21.67 -7.13 -11.59
C THR A 587 20.42 -6.35 -11.22
N ALA A 588 19.28 -7.03 -11.12
CA ALA A 588 18.02 -6.40 -10.69
C ALA A 588 17.11 -7.33 -9.88
N GLN A 589 16.34 -6.80 -8.92
CA GLN A 589 15.12 -7.45 -8.44
C GLN A 589 13.91 -6.66 -8.95
N ILE A 590 13.11 -7.28 -9.81
CA ILE A 590 11.99 -6.65 -10.52
C ILE A 590 10.67 -7.18 -9.96
N ASN A 591 9.82 -6.27 -9.50
CA ASN A 591 8.47 -6.57 -9.06
C ASN A 591 7.46 -5.68 -9.80
N ILE A 592 6.63 -6.29 -10.64
CA ILE A 592 5.57 -5.65 -11.41
C ILE A 592 4.24 -6.14 -10.85
N ALA A 593 3.55 -5.30 -10.08
CA ALA A 593 2.38 -5.75 -9.32
C ALA A 593 1.15 -4.83 -9.40
N ASN A 594 -0.03 -5.41 -9.54
CA ASN A 594 -1.32 -4.71 -9.46
C ASN A 594 -1.44 -3.53 -10.45
N ASN A 595 -0.81 -3.62 -11.63
CA ASN A 595 -0.96 -2.61 -12.67
C ASN A 595 -2.17 -2.94 -13.57
N ARG A 596 -2.82 -1.89 -14.10
CA ARG A 596 -3.86 -1.99 -15.12
C ARG A 596 -3.33 -1.44 -16.43
N ILE A 597 -3.19 -2.30 -17.43
CA ILE A 597 -2.57 -2.00 -18.73
C ILE A 597 -3.60 -2.30 -19.81
N GLU A 598 -4.00 -1.28 -20.57
CA GLU A 598 -5.10 -1.42 -21.54
C GLU A 598 -4.81 -0.74 -22.87
N ASN A 599 -5.27 -1.35 -23.96
CA ASN A 599 -5.16 -0.80 -25.32
C ASN A 599 -3.70 -0.54 -25.72
N VAL A 600 -2.84 -1.55 -25.58
CA VAL A 600 -1.46 -1.49 -26.08
C VAL A 600 -1.49 -1.82 -27.57
N LYS A 601 -1.27 -0.83 -28.42
CA LYS A 601 -1.42 -0.94 -29.86
C LYS A 601 -0.14 -0.56 -30.58
N GLY A 602 0.66 -1.57 -30.91
CA GLY A 602 1.87 -1.39 -31.72
C GLY A 602 1.64 -0.48 -32.92
N SER A 603 2.48 0.54 -33.05
CA SER A 603 2.39 1.46 -34.19
C SER A 603 3.07 0.86 -35.42
N ASP A 604 2.37 0.79 -36.55
CA ASP A 604 2.96 0.56 -37.89
C ASP A 604 3.65 1.84 -38.43
N ALA A 605 4.19 2.68 -37.55
CA ALA A 605 4.62 4.04 -37.87
C ALA A 605 5.77 4.13 -38.89
N TYR A 606 6.42 3.00 -39.21
CA TYR A 606 7.51 2.93 -40.17
C TYR A 606 7.14 2.35 -41.54
N PHE A 607 5.88 1.96 -41.80
CA PHE A 607 5.43 1.45 -43.10
C PHE A 607 6.33 0.33 -43.67
N LEU A 608 6.91 -0.50 -42.79
CA LEU A 608 7.75 -1.64 -43.18
C LEU A 608 6.96 -2.95 -43.32
N GLY A 609 5.62 -2.90 -43.19
CA GLY A 609 4.76 -4.05 -43.44
C GLY A 609 4.69 -5.05 -42.29
N GLY A 610 4.80 -4.58 -41.04
CA GLY A 610 4.51 -5.36 -39.84
C GLY A 610 4.23 -4.43 -38.67
N SER A 611 3.08 -4.57 -38.03
CA SER A 611 2.81 -3.89 -36.76
C SER A 611 3.89 -4.29 -35.76
N GLU A 612 4.65 -3.33 -35.20
CA GLU A 612 5.60 -3.64 -34.12
C GLU A 612 4.86 -4.36 -32.98
N PHE A 613 5.32 -5.55 -32.58
CA PHE A 613 4.73 -6.30 -31.47
C PHE A 613 4.91 -5.48 -30.19
N SER A 614 3.82 -4.94 -29.64
CA SER A 614 3.85 -4.20 -28.38
C SER A 614 3.11 -4.98 -27.32
N ASP A 615 3.82 -5.32 -26.26
CA ASP A 615 3.35 -6.21 -25.22
C ASP A 615 2.76 -5.42 -24.05
N GLY A 616 1.85 -6.04 -23.31
CA GLY A 616 1.39 -5.43 -22.05
C GLY A 616 2.55 -5.23 -21.08
N ILE A 617 3.30 -6.29 -20.85
CA ILE A 617 4.51 -6.32 -20.03
C ILE A 617 5.59 -7.09 -20.81
N ASP A 618 6.75 -6.49 -21.05
CA ASP A 618 7.92 -7.14 -21.64
C ASP A 618 9.13 -7.06 -20.69
N VAL A 619 9.82 -8.19 -20.50
CA VAL A 619 11.05 -8.25 -19.70
C VAL A 619 12.11 -9.07 -20.43
N GLN A 620 13.20 -8.41 -20.81
CA GLN A 620 14.27 -9.00 -21.61
C GLN A 620 15.61 -8.97 -20.88
N LEU A 621 16.29 -10.12 -20.82
CA LEU A 621 17.62 -10.29 -20.26
C LEU A 621 18.60 -10.77 -21.34
N PHE A 622 19.76 -10.13 -21.45
CA PHE A 622 20.81 -10.44 -22.41
C PHE A 622 22.19 -10.65 -21.73
N ASP A 623 23.13 -11.24 -22.46
CA ASP A 623 24.53 -11.45 -22.06
C ASP A 623 24.73 -12.17 -20.72
N ASN A 624 25.08 -11.47 -19.63
CA ASN A 624 25.26 -12.06 -18.30
C ASN A 624 24.30 -11.44 -17.26
N ALA A 625 23.24 -10.77 -17.73
CA ALA A 625 22.30 -10.07 -16.86
C ALA A 625 21.54 -11.07 -15.98
N SER A 626 21.41 -10.77 -14.69
CA SER A 626 20.71 -11.62 -13.73
C SER A 626 19.62 -10.83 -13.02
N ALA A 627 18.41 -11.39 -12.98
CA ALA A 627 17.31 -10.80 -12.22
C ALA A 627 16.42 -11.82 -11.52
N GLY A 628 15.86 -11.43 -10.38
CA GLY A 628 14.65 -12.04 -9.84
C GLY A 628 13.44 -11.27 -10.35
N ILE A 629 12.52 -11.93 -11.04
CA ILE A 629 11.37 -11.29 -11.71
C ILE A 629 10.08 -11.83 -11.10
N SER A 630 9.23 -10.92 -10.60
CA SER A 630 7.90 -11.21 -10.08
C SER A 630 6.86 -10.35 -10.80
N ILE A 631 5.91 -10.96 -11.48
CA ILE A 631 4.80 -10.32 -12.20
C ILE A 631 3.49 -10.81 -11.58
N THR A 632 2.83 -9.97 -10.77
CA THR A 632 1.73 -10.41 -9.91
C THR A 632 0.48 -9.53 -9.93
N GLY A 633 -0.70 -10.12 -10.03
CA GLY A 633 -1.97 -9.39 -9.89
C GLY A 633 -2.22 -8.30 -10.94
N ASN A 634 -1.52 -8.32 -12.07
CA ASN A 634 -1.70 -7.33 -13.13
C ASN A 634 -2.92 -7.66 -13.99
N THR A 635 -3.59 -6.64 -14.51
CA THR A 635 -4.63 -6.76 -15.53
C THR A 635 -4.09 -6.20 -16.84
N VAL A 636 -3.94 -7.05 -17.85
CA VAL A 636 -3.51 -6.68 -19.20
C VAL A 636 -4.64 -6.98 -20.16
N ASN A 637 -5.11 -5.97 -20.90
CA ASN A 637 -6.23 -6.14 -21.81
C ASN A 637 -6.04 -5.39 -23.13
N ASN A 638 -6.44 -6.03 -24.24
CA ASN A 638 -6.45 -5.44 -25.57
C ASN A 638 -5.04 -5.04 -26.02
N THR A 639 -4.20 -6.03 -26.33
CA THR A 639 -2.82 -5.86 -26.78
C THR A 639 -2.64 -6.41 -28.19
N THR A 640 -1.96 -5.66 -29.06
CA THR A 640 -1.61 -6.16 -30.42
C THR A 640 -0.39 -7.09 -30.39
N GLY A 641 0.40 -7.07 -29.32
CA GLY A 641 1.43 -8.08 -29.02
C GLY A 641 0.92 -9.14 -28.04
N ARG A 642 1.86 -9.66 -27.24
CA ARG A 642 1.62 -10.56 -26.12
C ARG A 642 1.04 -9.81 -24.93
N GLY A 643 0.35 -10.53 -24.04
CA GLY A 643 -0.08 -9.94 -22.77
C GLY A 643 1.10 -9.70 -21.84
N ILE A 644 1.82 -10.78 -21.54
CA ILE A 644 3.06 -10.77 -20.75
C ILE A 644 4.11 -11.55 -21.54
N SER A 645 5.25 -10.93 -21.82
CA SER A 645 6.40 -11.54 -22.45
C SER A 645 7.61 -11.45 -21.52
N THR A 646 8.35 -12.55 -21.46
CA THR A 646 9.59 -12.62 -20.69
C THR A 646 10.60 -13.42 -21.49
N SER A 647 11.77 -12.85 -21.77
CA SER A 647 12.80 -13.53 -22.56
C SER A 647 14.15 -13.44 -21.88
N ASN A 648 14.84 -14.57 -21.77
CA ASN A 648 16.20 -14.62 -21.25
C ASN A 648 17.15 -15.25 -22.26
N TYR A 649 17.93 -14.39 -22.91
CA TYR A 649 19.00 -14.75 -23.84
C TYR A 649 20.39 -14.65 -23.18
N SER A 650 20.44 -14.44 -21.86
CA SER A 650 21.70 -14.40 -21.11
C SER A 650 22.26 -15.80 -20.86
N ASN A 651 23.52 -15.86 -20.43
CA ASN A 651 24.18 -17.03 -19.86
C ASN A 651 24.11 -17.02 -18.32
N ALA A 652 23.13 -16.31 -17.73
CA ALA A 652 23.00 -16.20 -16.29
C ALA A 652 22.78 -17.58 -15.65
N ALA A 653 23.57 -17.88 -14.62
CA ALA A 653 23.55 -19.20 -13.99
C ALA A 653 22.23 -19.50 -13.27
N ASN A 654 21.44 -18.49 -12.85
CA ASN A 654 20.21 -18.68 -12.07
C ASN A 654 19.18 -17.58 -12.35
N LEU A 655 18.12 -17.88 -13.11
CA LEU A 655 16.94 -17.02 -13.28
C LEU A 655 15.81 -17.51 -12.39
N ARG A 656 15.16 -16.59 -11.65
CA ARG A 656 13.89 -16.86 -10.98
C ARG A 656 12.80 -15.99 -11.59
N LEU A 657 11.75 -16.62 -12.11
CA LEU A 657 10.60 -15.96 -12.71
C LEU A 657 9.30 -16.48 -12.07
N ASP A 658 8.54 -15.59 -11.45
CA ASP A 658 7.22 -15.85 -10.90
C ASP A 658 6.17 -14.99 -11.63
N ILE A 659 5.23 -15.62 -12.35
CA ILE A 659 4.09 -14.95 -13.01
C ILE A 659 2.81 -15.47 -12.35
N THR A 660 2.23 -14.71 -11.43
CA THR A 660 1.14 -15.22 -10.57
C THR A 660 -0.08 -14.32 -10.48
N GLY A 661 -1.28 -14.88 -10.65
CA GLY A 661 -2.53 -14.17 -10.37
C GLY A 661 -2.85 -13.03 -11.34
N ASN A 662 -2.26 -13.03 -12.54
CA ASN A 662 -2.53 -12.00 -13.56
C ASN A 662 -3.79 -12.35 -14.36
N THR A 663 -4.49 -11.31 -14.83
CA THR A 663 -5.59 -11.44 -15.80
C THR A 663 -5.12 -10.86 -17.13
N VAL A 664 -5.07 -11.70 -18.16
CA VAL A 664 -4.66 -11.33 -19.51
C VAL A 664 -5.82 -11.61 -20.46
N SER A 665 -6.23 -10.61 -21.24
CA SER A 665 -7.34 -10.79 -22.18
C SER A 665 -7.21 -10.02 -23.48
N ASN A 666 -7.81 -10.54 -24.54
CA ASN A 666 -7.87 -9.85 -25.85
C ASN A 666 -6.48 -9.52 -26.40
N THR A 667 -5.58 -10.50 -26.42
CA THR A 667 -4.25 -10.36 -27.03
C THR A 667 -4.28 -10.88 -28.47
N GLU A 668 -3.46 -10.34 -29.36
CA GLU A 668 -3.32 -10.86 -30.73
C GLU A 668 -2.28 -11.98 -30.83
N TYR A 669 -1.27 -11.99 -29.94
CA TYR A 669 -0.29 -13.09 -29.78
C TYR A 669 -0.47 -13.77 -28.42
N GLN A 670 0.54 -14.47 -27.91
CA GLN A 670 0.43 -15.26 -26.69
C GLN A 670 -0.12 -14.44 -25.51
N GLY A 671 -0.96 -15.07 -24.69
CA GLY A 671 -1.39 -14.45 -23.43
C GLY A 671 -0.18 -14.24 -22.51
N ILE A 672 0.56 -15.32 -22.24
CA ILE A 672 1.84 -15.31 -21.54
C ILE A 672 2.88 -16.04 -22.42
N GLY A 673 3.92 -15.34 -22.86
CA GLY A 673 5.04 -15.90 -23.60
C GLY A 673 6.31 -15.90 -22.75
N PHE A 674 7.05 -17.00 -22.79
CA PHE A 674 8.32 -17.11 -22.11
C PHE A 674 9.36 -17.85 -22.93
N GLU A 675 10.52 -17.22 -23.12
CA GLU A 675 11.62 -17.75 -23.93
C GLU A 675 12.90 -17.86 -23.08
N LEU A 676 13.54 -19.03 -23.11
CA LEU A 676 14.83 -19.27 -22.47
C LEU A 676 15.87 -19.72 -23.48
N GLY A 677 16.98 -18.99 -23.56
CA GLY A 677 18.17 -19.36 -24.30
C GLY A 677 19.42 -19.49 -23.42
N GLY A 678 20.57 -19.63 -24.09
CA GLY A 678 21.89 -19.68 -23.46
C GLY A 678 22.16 -20.97 -22.67
N ARG A 679 23.13 -20.89 -21.74
CA ARG A 679 23.45 -21.94 -20.75
C ARG A 679 22.78 -21.67 -19.39
N THR A 680 21.53 -21.20 -19.42
CA THR A 680 20.78 -20.74 -18.25
C THR A 680 20.28 -21.91 -17.40
N THR A 681 20.28 -21.75 -16.07
CA THR A 681 19.41 -22.53 -15.18
C THR A 681 18.25 -21.66 -14.71
N ALA A 682 17.00 -22.05 -15.00
CA ALA A 682 15.82 -21.25 -14.68
C ALA A 682 14.83 -21.98 -13.77
N GLN A 683 14.29 -21.26 -12.79
CA GLN A 683 13.12 -21.64 -12.02
C GLN A 683 11.95 -20.74 -12.43
N VAL A 684 10.94 -21.34 -13.03
CA VAL A 684 9.82 -20.61 -13.65
C VAL A 684 8.53 -21.13 -13.06
N ASN A 685 7.74 -20.23 -12.52
CA ASN A 685 6.44 -20.55 -11.94
C ASN A 685 5.37 -19.64 -12.56
N ILE A 686 4.47 -20.23 -13.34
CA ILE A 686 3.31 -19.56 -13.94
C ILE A 686 2.07 -20.11 -13.24
N ALA A 687 1.49 -19.33 -12.32
CA ALA A 687 0.47 -19.84 -11.42
C ALA A 687 -0.78 -18.97 -11.30
N ASN A 688 -1.95 -19.61 -11.26
CA ASN A 688 -3.24 -18.94 -10.98
C ASN A 688 -3.55 -17.75 -11.90
N ASN A 689 -3.05 -17.74 -13.14
CA ASN A 689 -3.35 -16.70 -14.11
C ASN A 689 -4.65 -17.02 -14.85
N LYS A 690 -5.39 -15.98 -15.23
CA LYS A 690 -6.57 -16.07 -16.10
C LYS A 690 -6.19 -15.51 -17.47
N ILE A 691 -6.22 -16.35 -18.51
CA ILE A 691 -5.95 -15.96 -19.90
C ILE A 691 -7.20 -16.25 -20.73
N GLU A 692 -7.73 -15.23 -21.41
CA GLU A 692 -8.94 -15.37 -22.23
C GLU A 692 -8.89 -14.57 -23.54
N ASN A 693 -9.50 -15.09 -24.59
CA ASN A 693 -9.65 -14.41 -25.88
C ASN A 693 -8.29 -14.04 -26.52
N VAL A 694 -7.42 -15.02 -26.70
CA VAL A 694 -6.19 -14.85 -27.49
C VAL A 694 -6.57 -15.03 -28.97
N LYS A 695 -6.54 -13.97 -29.77
CA LYS A 695 -7.27 -13.90 -31.04
C LYS A 695 -6.48 -14.39 -32.25
N GLY A 696 -5.15 -14.39 -32.18
CA GLY A 696 -4.31 -14.48 -33.38
C GLY A 696 -4.30 -13.17 -34.15
N SER A 697 -3.18 -12.83 -34.77
CA SER A 697 -3.07 -11.68 -35.65
C SER A 697 -3.69 -11.97 -37.01
N SER A 698 -4.46 -11.01 -37.56
CA SER A 698 -4.90 -11.04 -38.96
C SER A 698 -3.94 -10.31 -39.91
N ALA A 699 -2.86 -9.73 -39.38
CA ALA A 699 -1.95 -8.86 -40.14
C ALA A 699 -0.94 -9.64 -41.00
N PHE A 700 -0.78 -10.94 -40.76
CA PHE A 700 0.03 -11.82 -41.58
C PHE A 700 -0.88 -12.85 -42.26
N ASP A 701 -1.01 -12.75 -43.59
CA ASP A 701 -1.82 -13.62 -44.48
C ASP A 701 -1.22 -15.05 -44.64
N VAL A 702 -0.48 -15.51 -43.63
CA VAL A 702 0.17 -16.82 -43.57
C VAL A 702 -0.36 -17.54 -42.32
N GLU A 703 -0.41 -18.87 -42.34
CA GLU A 703 -0.99 -19.77 -41.33
C GLU A 703 -0.38 -19.69 -39.90
N GLU A 704 0.02 -18.52 -39.41
CA GLU A 704 0.68 -18.26 -38.12
C GLU A 704 -0.25 -18.32 -36.89
N THR A 705 -1.39 -19.02 -36.96
CA THR A 705 -2.21 -19.27 -35.76
C THR A 705 -1.52 -20.16 -34.71
N GLU A 706 -0.33 -20.69 -35.01
CA GLU A 706 0.53 -21.43 -34.08
C GLU A 706 1.16 -20.56 -32.97
N TYR A 707 1.27 -19.24 -33.15
CA TYR A 707 1.88 -18.34 -32.14
C TYR A 707 0.86 -17.68 -31.19
N ALA A 708 -0.41 -18.07 -31.26
CA ALA A 708 -1.49 -17.46 -30.49
C ALA A 708 -1.89 -18.31 -29.25
N ASP A 709 -0.89 -18.86 -28.56
CA ASP A 709 -1.09 -19.74 -27.40
C ASP A 709 -1.56 -18.96 -26.16
N GLY A 710 -2.32 -19.59 -25.27
CA GLY A 710 -2.64 -18.98 -23.98
C GLY A 710 -1.40 -18.78 -23.11
N ILE A 711 -0.63 -19.85 -22.93
CA ILE A 711 0.69 -19.84 -22.31
C ILE A 711 1.66 -20.55 -23.26
N SER A 712 2.74 -19.89 -23.68
CA SER A 712 3.86 -20.51 -24.41
C SER A 712 5.14 -20.46 -23.58
N VAL A 713 5.84 -21.59 -23.53
CA VAL A 713 7.15 -21.75 -22.91
C VAL A 713 8.10 -22.36 -23.94
N GLU A 714 9.16 -21.65 -24.29
CA GLU A 714 10.09 -22.07 -25.32
C GLU A 714 11.52 -22.13 -24.78
N LEU A 715 12.14 -23.31 -24.92
CA LEU A 715 13.51 -23.57 -24.51
C LEU A 715 14.40 -23.76 -25.73
N PHE A 716 15.43 -22.94 -25.80
CA PHE A 716 16.47 -22.97 -26.82
C PHE A 716 17.81 -23.35 -26.19
N ASN A 717 18.71 -23.92 -27.01
CA ASN A 717 20.09 -24.28 -26.61
C ASN A 717 20.16 -25.32 -25.46
N ASN A 718 21.09 -25.17 -24.51
CA ASN A 718 21.32 -26.15 -23.43
C ASN A 718 20.74 -25.67 -22.08
N ALA A 719 19.60 -24.96 -22.10
CA ALA A 719 18.97 -24.42 -20.90
C ALA A 719 18.40 -25.55 -20.03
N ASN A 720 18.83 -25.66 -18.77
CA ASN A 720 18.28 -26.63 -17.82
C ASN A 720 17.26 -25.91 -16.93
N SER A 721 16.00 -26.33 -16.97
CA SER A 721 14.93 -25.53 -16.36
C SER A 721 13.95 -26.38 -15.57
N THR A 722 13.50 -25.84 -14.44
CA THR A 722 12.31 -26.33 -13.72
C THR A 722 11.17 -25.36 -13.96
N ILE A 723 10.12 -25.84 -14.60
CA ILE A 723 8.98 -25.04 -15.07
C ILE A 723 7.71 -25.63 -14.47
N SER A 724 7.00 -24.83 -13.69
CA SER A 724 5.71 -25.16 -13.10
C SER A 724 4.63 -24.26 -13.70
N ILE A 725 3.62 -24.87 -14.31
CA ILE A 725 2.42 -24.20 -14.83
C ILE A 725 1.25 -24.75 -14.05
N THR A 726 0.76 -24.01 -13.05
CA THR A 726 -0.18 -24.55 -12.05
C THR A 726 -1.39 -23.67 -11.79
N GLY A 727 -2.59 -24.24 -11.80
CA GLY A 727 -3.81 -23.52 -11.39
C GLY A 727 -4.28 -22.43 -12.36
N ASN A 728 -3.74 -22.38 -13.58
CA ASN A 728 -4.12 -21.37 -14.56
C ASN A 728 -5.46 -21.73 -15.22
N THR A 729 -6.22 -20.70 -15.59
CA THR A 729 -7.41 -20.82 -16.44
C THR A 729 -7.09 -20.23 -17.79
N VAL A 730 -7.09 -21.05 -18.84
CA VAL A 730 -6.86 -20.64 -20.22
C VAL A 730 -8.09 -20.97 -21.05
N ASN A 731 -8.63 -19.98 -21.75
CA ASN A 731 -9.74 -20.25 -22.67
C ASN A 731 -9.73 -19.38 -23.94
N ASN A 732 -10.43 -19.88 -24.96
CA ASN A 732 -10.70 -19.15 -26.19
C ASN A 732 -9.42 -18.62 -26.85
N THR A 733 -8.46 -19.51 -27.11
CA THR A 733 -7.22 -19.18 -27.82
C THR A 733 -7.29 -19.60 -29.29
N ALA A 734 -6.75 -18.76 -30.16
CA ALA A 734 -6.56 -19.07 -31.58
C ALA A 734 -5.40 -20.05 -31.83
N GLY A 735 -4.47 -20.17 -30.87
CA GLY A 735 -3.46 -21.22 -30.79
C GLY A 735 -3.86 -22.36 -29.84
N ARG A 736 -2.86 -22.92 -29.16
CA ARG A 736 -3.00 -23.93 -28.10
C ARG A 736 -3.34 -23.27 -26.77
N GLY A 737 -3.91 -24.04 -25.83
CA GLY A 737 -4.11 -23.54 -24.48
C GLY A 737 -2.77 -23.31 -23.75
N ILE A 738 -2.01 -24.38 -23.57
CA ILE A 738 -0.67 -24.37 -22.97
C ILE A 738 0.29 -25.10 -23.90
N GLY A 739 1.24 -24.37 -24.48
CA GLY A 739 2.32 -24.91 -25.31
C GLY A 739 3.65 -24.87 -24.55
N ALA A 740 4.41 -25.96 -24.61
CA ALA A 740 5.78 -26.01 -24.12
C ALA A 740 6.70 -26.71 -25.13
N SER A 741 7.77 -26.03 -25.54
CA SER A 741 8.69 -26.55 -26.55
C SER A 741 10.13 -26.58 -26.04
N ASN A 742 10.83 -27.67 -26.35
CA ASN A 742 12.25 -27.83 -26.15
C ASN A 742 12.95 -28.10 -27.48
N TYR A 743 13.39 -27.02 -28.13
CA TYR A 743 14.15 -27.05 -29.39
C TYR A 743 15.64 -27.31 -29.15
N GLY A 744 16.07 -27.22 -27.90
CA GLY A 744 17.45 -27.39 -27.48
C GLY A 744 17.88 -28.84 -27.22
N ASN A 745 19.16 -28.99 -26.88
CA ASN A 745 19.72 -30.24 -26.34
C ASN A 745 19.72 -30.20 -24.80
N ALA A 746 18.72 -29.53 -24.20
CA ALA A 746 18.58 -29.42 -22.75
C ALA A 746 18.66 -30.80 -22.11
N ALA A 747 19.63 -31.01 -21.22
CA ALA A 747 19.91 -32.33 -20.66
C ALA A 747 18.96 -32.69 -19.51
N ASN A 748 18.35 -31.68 -18.85
CA ASN A 748 17.53 -31.86 -17.66
C ASN A 748 16.34 -30.88 -17.60
N LEU A 749 15.34 -31.04 -18.48
CA LEU A 749 14.07 -30.34 -18.33
C LEU A 749 13.21 -31.00 -17.23
N ARG A 750 12.63 -30.20 -16.34
CA ARG A 750 11.49 -30.61 -15.51
C ARG A 750 10.31 -29.69 -15.81
N LEU A 751 9.26 -30.25 -16.40
CA LEU A 751 8.02 -29.54 -16.73
C LEU A 751 6.85 -30.15 -15.95
N ASP A 752 6.23 -29.36 -15.09
CA ASP A 752 5.06 -29.73 -14.29
C ASP A 752 3.86 -28.86 -14.72
N ILE A 753 2.87 -29.44 -15.40
CA ILE A 753 1.62 -28.78 -15.79
C ILE A 753 0.49 -29.38 -14.95
N THR A 754 0.05 -28.67 -13.91
CA THR A 754 -0.86 -29.25 -12.92
C THR A 754 -2.08 -28.38 -12.56
N ASN A 755 -3.22 -29.01 -12.32
CA ASN A 755 -4.43 -28.33 -11.84
C ASN A 755 -4.91 -27.15 -12.72
N ASN A 756 -4.58 -27.13 -14.02
CA ASN A 756 -5.02 -26.08 -14.93
C ASN A 756 -6.41 -26.40 -15.51
N THR A 757 -7.16 -25.35 -15.85
CA THR A 757 -8.41 -25.44 -16.62
C THR A 757 -8.17 -24.87 -18.00
N VAL A 758 -8.29 -25.69 -19.04
CA VAL A 758 -7.93 -25.34 -20.42
C VAL A 758 -9.10 -25.66 -21.36
N SER A 759 -9.63 -24.64 -22.06
CA SER A 759 -10.89 -24.83 -22.79
C SER A 759 -11.12 -23.99 -24.04
N ASN A 760 -11.88 -24.51 -24.99
CA ASN A 760 -12.34 -23.77 -26.18
C ASN A 760 -11.19 -23.22 -27.04
N ASN A 761 -10.09 -23.95 -27.17
CA ASN A 761 -8.94 -23.52 -27.98
C ASN A 761 -9.03 -24.11 -29.40
N LYS A 762 -8.51 -23.39 -30.39
CA LYS A 762 -8.52 -23.79 -31.80
C LYS A 762 -7.61 -25.00 -32.08
N TYR A 763 -6.55 -25.18 -31.29
CA TYR A 763 -5.61 -26.31 -31.41
C TYR A 763 -5.64 -27.17 -30.15
N GLU A 764 -4.48 -27.67 -29.70
CA GLU A 764 -4.38 -28.54 -28.54
C GLU A 764 -4.74 -27.81 -27.24
N GLY A 765 -5.24 -28.57 -26.28
CA GLY A 765 -5.37 -28.06 -24.91
C GLY A 765 -3.98 -27.82 -24.31
N ILE A 766 -3.23 -28.90 -24.14
CA ILE A 766 -1.84 -28.89 -23.64
C ILE A 766 -0.97 -29.60 -24.67
N SER A 767 0.11 -28.95 -25.12
CA SER A 767 1.11 -29.55 -26.01
C SER A 767 2.51 -29.49 -25.41
N PHE A 768 3.27 -30.56 -25.59
CA PHE A 768 4.70 -30.59 -25.34
C PHE A 768 5.46 -31.11 -26.56
N ASP A 769 6.40 -30.32 -27.05
CA ASP A 769 7.22 -30.64 -28.23
C ASP A 769 8.71 -30.71 -27.85
N ASN A 770 9.35 -31.87 -28.03
CA ASN A 770 10.79 -32.06 -27.76
C ASN A 770 11.53 -32.49 -29.03
N SER A 771 12.55 -31.73 -29.42
CA SER A 771 13.35 -32.04 -30.61
C SER A 771 14.48 -33.03 -30.32
N ASN A 772 15.30 -32.77 -29.28
CA ASN A 772 16.48 -33.61 -28.95
C ASN A 772 16.84 -33.65 -27.46
N GLY A 773 16.14 -32.91 -26.59
CA GLY A 773 16.50 -32.81 -25.17
C GLY A 773 16.07 -34.03 -24.35
N SER A 774 16.46 -34.02 -23.07
CA SER A 774 16.06 -35.02 -22.07
C SER A 774 15.41 -34.36 -20.87
N GLY A 775 14.38 -35.00 -20.31
CA GLY A 775 13.64 -34.41 -19.20
C GLY A 775 12.47 -35.24 -18.67
N ASN A 776 11.83 -34.72 -17.62
CA ASN A 776 10.61 -35.24 -17.04
C ASN A 776 9.46 -34.27 -17.34
N VAL A 777 8.36 -34.80 -17.88
CA VAL A 777 7.15 -34.06 -18.23
C VAL A 777 5.98 -34.65 -17.47
N ASN A 778 5.38 -33.86 -16.60
CA ASN A 778 4.28 -34.26 -15.73
C ASN A 778 3.05 -33.41 -16.04
N ILE A 779 2.00 -34.02 -16.58
CA ILE A 779 0.72 -33.37 -16.91
C ILE A 779 -0.35 -33.99 -16.02
N ASN A 780 -0.66 -33.35 -14.89
CA ASN A 780 -1.45 -33.96 -13.83
C ASN A 780 -2.65 -33.14 -13.37
N ASN A 781 -3.79 -33.80 -13.13
CA ASN A 781 -4.99 -33.20 -12.54
C ASN A 781 -5.54 -31.98 -13.28
N ASN A 782 -5.35 -31.88 -14.60
CA ASN A 782 -5.88 -30.78 -15.40
C ASN A 782 -7.32 -31.08 -15.85
N THR A 783 -8.12 -30.02 -16.02
CA THR A 783 -9.44 -30.09 -16.67
C THR A 783 -9.31 -29.50 -18.08
N ILE A 784 -9.52 -30.33 -19.11
CA ILE A 784 -9.25 -29.96 -20.50
C ILE A 784 -10.48 -30.26 -21.36
N ASN A 785 -11.11 -29.26 -21.95
CA ASN A 785 -12.35 -29.48 -22.69
C ASN A 785 -12.56 -28.61 -23.93
N LYS A 786 -13.36 -29.11 -24.88
CA LYS A 786 -13.81 -28.34 -26.04
C LYS A 786 -12.69 -27.76 -26.91
N ASN A 787 -11.53 -28.41 -26.95
CA ASN A 787 -10.44 -28.02 -27.84
C ASN A 787 -10.65 -28.69 -29.20
N ALA A 788 -10.40 -27.96 -30.29
CA ALA A 788 -10.69 -28.45 -31.63
C ALA A 788 -9.63 -29.45 -32.16
N SER A 789 -8.53 -29.67 -31.42
CA SER A 789 -7.53 -30.72 -31.64
C SER A 789 -7.42 -31.67 -30.42
N THR A 790 -6.25 -32.24 -30.17
CA THR A 790 -5.94 -33.16 -29.07
C THR A 790 -5.90 -32.42 -27.72
N ALA A 791 -6.51 -32.98 -26.68
CA ALA A 791 -6.52 -32.37 -25.36
C ALA A 791 -5.11 -32.32 -24.75
N VAL A 792 -4.35 -33.41 -24.82
CA VAL A 792 -2.95 -33.52 -24.41
C VAL A 792 -2.15 -34.13 -25.55
N LEU A 793 -1.23 -33.39 -26.14
CA LEU A 793 -0.31 -33.87 -27.17
C LEU A 793 1.13 -33.83 -26.66
N VAL A 794 1.87 -34.92 -26.84
CA VAL A 794 3.28 -35.01 -26.48
C VAL A 794 4.06 -35.55 -27.68
N ASN A 795 4.91 -34.71 -28.27
CA ASN A 795 5.77 -35.08 -29.38
C ASN A 795 7.24 -35.12 -28.90
N ASN A 796 7.94 -36.22 -29.19
CA ASN A 796 9.37 -36.36 -28.93
C ASN A 796 10.06 -36.90 -30.17
N ALA A 797 10.80 -36.05 -30.88
CA ALA A 797 11.50 -36.46 -32.09
C ALA A 797 12.79 -37.25 -31.80
N SER A 798 13.42 -37.04 -30.63
CA SER A 798 14.66 -37.71 -30.20
C SER A 798 14.97 -37.34 -28.74
N GLY A 799 15.84 -38.09 -28.06
CA GLY A 799 16.23 -37.84 -26.67
C GLY A 799 15.36 -38.57 -25.64
N THR A 800 15.69 -38.41 -24.35
CA THR A 800 15.06 -39.22 -23.27
C THR A 800 13.99 -38.43 -22.52
N VAL A 801 12.71 -38.76 -22.72
CA VAL A 801 11.57 -38.11 -22.03
C VAL A 801 10.87 -39.11 -21.13
N ASN A 802 10.83 -38.81 -19.82
CA ASN A 802 9.96 -39.50 -18.88
C ASN A 802 8.62 -38.76 -18.81
N LEU A 803 7.55 -39.41 -19.27
CA LEU A 803 6.22 -38.82 -19.39
C LEU A 803 5.28 -39.37 -18.30
N GLN A 804 4.59 -38.49 -17.60
CA GLN A 804 3.45 -38.83 -16.75
C GLN A 804 2.24 -37.98 -17.15
N VAL A 805 1.15 -38.62 -17.56
CA VAL A 805 -0.15 -37.99 -17.82
C VAL A 805 -1.17 -38.63 -16.88
N THR A 806 -1.44 -38.00 -15.73
CA THR A 806 -2.28 -38.65 -14.70
C THR A 806 -3.37 -37.79 -14.09
N GLY A 807 -4.52 -38.41 -13.76
CA GLY A 807 -5.60 -37.74 -13.03
C GLY A 807 -6.31 -36.63 -13.82
N ASN A 808 -6.11 -36.51 -15.14
CA ASN A 808 -6.72 -35.45 -15.93
C ASN A 808 -8.19 -35.76 -16.23
N ARG A 809 -9.03 -34.72 -16.30
CA ARG A 809 -10.42 -34.77 -16.75
C ARG A 809 -10.49 -34.16 -18.15
N ILE A 810 -10.76 -34.99 -19.15
CA ILE A 810 -10.74 -34.63 -20.57
C ILE A 810 -12.13 -34.83 -21.16
N THR A 811 -12.75 -33.77 -21.69
CA THR A 811 -14.13 -33.87 -22.21
C THR A 811 -14.36 -33.06 -23.49
N ASP A 812 -15.07 -33.60 -24.48
CA ASP A 812 -15.53 -32.87 -25.67
C ASP A 812 -14.39 -32.28 -26.55
N ASN A 813 -13.21 -32.90 -26.59
CA ASN A 813 -12.09 -32.52 -27.47
C ASN A 813 -12.07 -33.38 -28.75
N PHE A 814 -11.42 -32.93 -29.83
CA PHE A 814 -11.31 -33.75 -31.05
C PHE A 814 -10.58 -35.08 -30.77
N ASN A 815 -9.44 -35.05 -30.10
CA ASN A 815 -8.76 -36.23 -29.54
C ASN A 815 -8.44 -35.99 -28.07
N SER A 816 -8.17 -37.05 -27.31
CA SER A 816 -7.91 -36.94 -25.87
C SER A 816 -6.42 -36.87 -25.56
N ILE A 817 -5.71 -38.00 -25.55
CA ILE A 817 -4.27 -38.06 -25.25
C ILE A 817 -3.55 -38.63 -26.47
N GLY A 818 -2.62 -37.87 -27.03
CA GLY A 818 -1.75 -38.27 -28.12
C GLY A 818 -0.28 -38.26 -27.70
N VAL A 819 0.45 -39.34 -27.95
CA VAL A 819 1.89 -39.45 -27.68
C VAL A 819 2.62 -39.95 -28.92
N ASN A 820 3.48 -39.11 -29.49
CA ASN A 820 4.23 -39.42 -30.71
C ASN A 820 5.73 -39.37 -30.42
N PHE A 821 6.37 -40.53 -30.33
CA PHE A 821 7.80 -40.65 -30.07
C PHE A 821 8.52 -41.27 -31.27
N ALA A 822 9.44 -40.51 -31.86
CA ALA A 822 10.18 -40.88 -33.06
C ALA A 822 11.69 -40.85 -32.80
N GLY A 823 12.48 -41.13 -33.83
CA GLY A 823 13.94 -41.17 -33.81
C GLY A 823 14.52 -42.06 -32.70
N ASN A 824 15.72 -41.73 -32.24
CA ASN A 824 16.36 -42.42 -31.11
C ASN A 824 15.77 -41.98 -29.75
N SER A 825 14.46 -41.75 -29.68
CA SER A 825 13.79 -41.41 -28.43
C SER A 825 13.80 -42.59 -27.45
N ALA A 826 13.84 -42.28 -26.15
CA ALA A 826 13.78 -43.27 -25.09
C ALA A 826 13.07 -42.73 -23.85
N GLY A 827 12.73 -43.63 -22.91
CA GLY A 827 12.22 -43.24 -21.60
C GLY A 827 11.24 -44.22 -21.00
N ILE A 828 10.42 -43.70 -20.09
CA ILE A 828 9.28 -44.36 -19.47
C ILE A 828 8.06 -43.46 -19.65
N ALA A 829 6.92 -44.03 -20.02
CA ALA A 829 5.65 -43.30 -20.09
C ALA A 829 4.59 -43.94 -19.19
N GLU A 830 3.83 -43.10 -18.49
CA GLU A 830 2.70 -43.49 -17.65
C GLU A 830 1.48 -42.62 -17.98
N ILE A 831 0.43 -43.24 -18.51
CA ILE A 831 -0.87 -42.63 -18.75
C ILE A 831 -1.86 -43.30 -17.81
N ALA A 832 -2.19 -42.65 -16.69
CA ALA A 832 -2.94 -43.33 -15.64
C ALA A 832 -4.03 -42.49 -14.95
N ARG A 833 -5.12 -43.15 -14.55
CA ARG A 833 -6.19 -42.52 -13.75
C ARG A 833 -6.84 -41.30 -14.42
N ASN A 834 -6.83 -41.22 -15.76
CA ASN A 834 -7.51 -40.14 -16.49
C ASN A 834 -8.99 -40.48 -16.70
N THR A 835 -9.85 -39.47 -16.64
CA THR A 835 -11.28 -39.56 -17.00
C THR A 835 -11.50 -38.88 -18.33
N ILE A 836 -11.85 -39.64 -19.35
CA ILE A 836 -11.98 -39.20 -20.74
C ILE A 836 -13.41 -39.45 -21.20
N SER A 837 -14.06 -38.42 -21.75
CA SER A 837 -15.39 -38.61 -22.34
C SER A 837 -15.69 -37.73 -23.54
N ASN A 838 -16.48 -38.26 -24.49
CA ASN A 838 -16.96 -37.53 -25.67
C ASN A 838 -15.85 -36.91 -26.52
N SER A 839 -14.73 -37.61 -26.67
CA SER A 839 -13.65 -37.22 -27.57
C SER A 839 -13.47 -38.25 -28.67
N GLY A 840 -12.70 -37.95 -29.72
CA GLY A 840 -12.36 -38.90 -30.78
C GLY A 840 -11.54 -40.06 -30.23
N ILE A 841 -10.22 -40.06 -30.32
CA ILE A 841 -9.44 -41.16 -29.71
C ILE A 841 -9.22 -40.91 -28.21
N GLY A 842 -9.40 -41.94 -27.38
CA GLY A 842 -9.16 -41.90 -25.94
C GLY A 842 -7.68 -41.84 -25.59
N VAL A 843 -6.89 -42.80 -26.05
CA VAL A 843 -5.43 -42.74 -25.95
C VAL A 843 -4.85 -43.22 -27.27
N ASP A 844 -4.04 -42.37 -27.92
CA ASP A 844 -3.33 -42.68 -29.15
C ASP A 844 -1.82 -42.60 -28.91
N VAL A 845 -1.10 -43.68 -29.20
CA VAL A 845 0.35 -43.75 -29.04
C VAL A 845 0.97 -44.22 -30.33
N THR A 846 1.96 -43.47 -30.81
CA THR A 846 2.77 -43.84 -31.99
C THR A 846 4.25 -43.82 -31.63
N LEU A 847 4.93 -44.94 -31.89
CA LEU A 847 6.39 -45.06 -31.82
C LEU A 847 6.98 -45.33 -33.21
N SER A 848 7.99 -44.58 -33.65
CA SER A 848 8.64 -44.77 -34.97
C SER A 848 10.16 -44.65 -34.92
N ASP A 849 10.84 -44.92 -36.04
CA ASP A 849 12.24 -44.51 -36.30
C ASP A 849 13.30 -44.89 -35.23
N ASN A 850 13.24 -46.11 -34.69
CA ASN A 850 14.12 -46.65 -33.63
C ASN A 850 13.80 -46.18 -32.20
N ALA A 851 12.62 -45.61 -31.95
CA ALA A 851 12.18 -45.27 -30.61
C ALA A 851 12.24 -46.50 -29.67
N ASN A 852 12.81 -46.35 -28.48
CA ASN A 852 13.10 -47.46 -27.58
C ASN A 852 12.63 -47.21 -26.15
N PHE A 853 11.50 -47.82 -25.78
CA PHE A 853 10.86 -47.64 -24.49
C PHE A 853 11.01 -48.87 -23.59
N THR A 854 11.66 -48.67 -22.44
CA THR A 854 11.78 -49.74 -21.44
C THR A 854 10.44 -50.10 -20.82
N ARG A 855 9.51 -49.14 -20.75
CA ARG A 855 8.15 -49.34 -20.22
C ARG A 855 7.19 -48.25 -20.69
N PHE A 856 6.03 -48.66 -21.18
CA PHE A 856 4.90 -47.80 -21.52
C PHE A 856 3.65 -48.33 -20.81
N ASN A 857 3.17 -47.61 -19.79
CA ASN A 857 2.04 -48.03 -18.97
C ASN A 857 0.80 -47.19 -19.29
N ILE A 858 -0.31 -47.84 -19.59
CA ILE A 858 -1.64 -47.23 -19.72
C ILE A 858 -2.54 -47.93 -18.69
N SER A 859 -2.88 -47.26 -17.58
CA SER A 859 -3.58 -47.94 -16.49
C SER A 859 -4.66 -47.15 -15.78
N ASP A 860 -5.70 -47.84 -15.33
CA ASP A 860 -6.79 -47.28 -14.51
C ASP A 860 -7.47 -46.05 -15.14
N ASN A 861 -7.47 -45.92 -16.48
CA ASN A 861 -8.18 -44.84 -17.17
C ASN A 861 -9.65 -45.22 -17.35
N ALA A 862 -10.53 -44.22 -17.26
CA ALA A 862 -11.96 -44.34 -17.56
C ALA A 862 -12.25 -43.61 -18.88
N ILE A 863 -12.49 -44.37 -19.94
CA ILE A 863 -12.73 -43.86 -21.31
C ILE A 863 -14.19 -44.18 -21.66
N THR A 864 -15.02 -43.16 -21.90
CA THR A 864 -16.46 -43.36 -22.12
C THR A 864 -17.07 -42.34 -23.07
N ALA A 865 -17.73 -42.79 -24.14
CA ALA A 865 -18.52 -41.89 -24.98
C ALA A 865 -19.97 -41.74 -24.47
N SER A 866 -20.61 -40.62 -24.81
CA SER A 866 -22.03 -40.33 -24.54
C SER A 866 -22.99 -41.32 -25.21
N ASN A 867 -22.60 -41.88 -26.36
CA ASN A 867 -23.25 -43.02 -27.01
C ASN A 867 -22.26 -43.72 -27.95
N SER A 868 -22.61 -44.93 -28.39
CA SER A 868 -21.79 -45.76 -29.29
C SER A 868 -21.63 -45.22 -30.71
N ASP A 869 -22.37 -44.17 -31.07
CA ASP A 869 -22.45 -43.65 -32.43
C ASP A 869 -21.55 -42.40 -32.60
N ASN A 870 -20.99 -41.90 -31.49
CA ASN A 870 -19.97 -40.87 -31.45
C ASN A 870 -18.62 -41.52 -31.79
N PRO A 871 -17.77 -40.96 -32.69
CA PRO A 871 -16.53 -41.57 -33.18
C PRO A 871 -15.42 -41.71 -32.12
N LEU A 872 -15.71 -42.35 -30.98
CA LEU A 872 -14.77 -42.50 -29.88
C LEU A 872 -13.95 -43.79 -30.06
N GLY A 873 -12.66 -43.69 -30.32
CA GLY A 873 -11.70 -44.80 -30.25
C GLY A 873 -11.24 -45.05 -28.81
N GLY A 874 -11.01 -46.31 -28.42
CA GLY A 874 -10.53 -46.64 -27.08
C GLY A 874 -9.05 -46.31 -26.85
N ILE A 875 -8.22 -47.34 -26.77
CA ILE A 875 -6.75 -47.21 -26.68
C ILE A 875 -6.15 -47.73 -27.99
N LYS A 876 -5.36 -46.91 -28.68
CA LYS A 876 -4.60 -47.30 -29.87
C LYS A 876 -3.10 -47.20 -29.58
N PHE A 877 -2.35 -48.23 -29.97
CA PHE A 877 -0.91 -48.26 -29.88
C PHE A 877 -0.29 -48.73 -31.20
N THR A 878 0.57 -47.91 -31.77
CA THR A 878 1.14 -48.14 -33.10
C THR A 878 2.67 -48.10 -33.02
N THR A 879 3.34 -49.07 -33.63
CA THR A 879 4.80 -49.06 -33.78
C THR A 879 5.22 -49.26 -35.23
N PHE A 880 6.17 -48.46 -35.70
CA PHE A 880 6.75 -48.55 -37.04
C PHE A 880 8.27 -48.79 -37.03
N ASP A 881 8.80 -49.19 -38.18
CA ASP A 881 10.23 -49.36 -38.45
C ASP A 881 10.94 -50.28 -37.46
N SER A 882 11.88 -49.77 -36.66
CA SER A 882 12.65 -50.55 -35.68
C SER A 882 12.35 -50.12 -34.25
N ALA A 883 11.16 -49.56 -33.99
CA ALA A 883 10.73 -49.17 -32.66
C ALA A 883 10.53 -50.39 -31.73
N ASN A 884 10.85 -50.24 -30.45
CA ASN A 884 10.75 -51.30 -29.45
C ASN A 884 10.12 -50.77 -28.17
N ALA A 885 9.20 -51.54 -27.58
CA ALA A 885 8.57 -51.17 -26.32
C ALA A 885 8.11 -52.36 -25.48
N THR A 886 8.09 -52.20 -24.15
CA THR A 886 7.26 -53.03 -23.27
C THR A 886 6.02 -52.25 -22.87
N VAL A 887 4.85 -52.66 -23.38
CA VAL A 887 3.57 -51.97 -23.20
C VAL A 887 2.68 -52.74 -22.23
N ASN A 888 2.21 -52.08 -21.18
CA ASN A 888 1.25 -52.62 -20.23
C ASN A 888 -0.04 -51.81 -20.28
N VAL A 889 -1.16 -52.45 -20.65
CA VAL A 889 -2.50 -51.87 -20.63
C VAL A 889 -3.28 -52.56 -19.52
N THR A 890 -3.45 -51.91 -18.37
CA THR A 890 -3.93 -52.58 -17.14
C THR A 890 -5.07 -51.85 -16.44
N GLY A 891 -6.16 -52.53 -16.08
CA GLY A 891 -7.19 -51.96 -15.20
C GLY A 891 -8.03 -50.84 -15.84
N ASN A 892 -7.94 -50.62 -17.15
CA ASN A 892 -8.70 -49.57 -17.83
C ASN A 892 -10.17 -49.99 -17.98
N THR A 893 -11.04 -48.99 -17.96
CA THR A 893 -12.47 -49.14 -18.21
C THR A 893 -12.86 -48.36 -19.45
N ILE A 894 -13.25 -49.07 -20.51
CA ILE A 894 -13.51 -48.53 -21.84
C ILE A 894 -14.96 -48.84 -22.22
N ARG A 895 -15.75 -47.81 -22.53
CA ARG A 895 -17.18 -47.98 -22.81
C ARG A 895 -17.66 -47.15 -23.99
N ASN A 896 -18.60 -47.73 -24.74
CA ASN A 896 -19.33 -47.05 -25.81
C ASN A 896 -18.40 -46.52 -26.92
N THR A 897 -17.42 -47.31 -27.35
CA THR A 897 -16.50 -46.91 -28.42
C THR A 897 -17.08 -47.24 -29.80
N SER A 898 -16.73 -46.45 -30.80
CA SER A 898 -17.14 -46.67 -32.20
C SER A 898 -16.12 -47.48 -33.02
N ASN A 899 -14.94 -47.70 -32.43
CA ASN A 899 -13.81 -48.46 -32.95
C ASN A 899 -13.31 -49.39 -31.84
N ASP A 900 -12.23 -50.13 -32.07
CA ASP A 900 -11.70 -51.11 -31.13
C ASP A 900 -11.53 -50.55 -29.72
N GLY A 901 -11.83 -51.39 -28.73
CA GLY A 901 -11.63 -51.04 -27.34
C GLY A 901 -10.14 -50.84 -27.04
N ILE A 902 -9.33 -51.83 -27.38
CA ILE A 902 -7.85 -51.76 -27.31
C ILE A 902 -7.28 -52.30 -28.61
N GLY A 903 -6.63 -51.45 -29.40
CA GLY A 903 -6.01 -51.77 -30.68
C GLY A 903 -4.48 -51.66 -30.63
N PHE A 904 -3.79 -52.65 -31.19
CA PHE A 904 -2.35 -52.63 -31.43
C PHE A 904 -2.06 -52.86 -32.91
N GLU A 905 -1.20 -52.02 -33.49
CA GLU A 905 -0.73 -52.16 -34.85
C GLU A 905 0.81 -52.12 -34.85
N LEU A 906 1.44 -53.27 -35.12
CA LEU A 906 2.89 -53.42 -35.15
C LEU A 906 3.36 -53.62 -36.60
N ASN A 907 4.18 -52.70 -37.09
CA ASN A 907 4.68 -52.69 -38.46
C ASN A 907 6.23 -52.62 -38.47
N GLY A 908 6.88 -53.08 -39.54
CA GLY A 908 8.33 -53.04 -39.71
C GLY A 908 9.09 -54.17 -38.99
N ASN A 909 10.29 -53.88 -38.51
CA ASN A 909 11.18 -54.73 -37.72
C ASN A 909 11.09 -54.39 -36.21
N THR A 910 9.86 -54.23 -35.72
CA THR A 910 9.58 -53.87 -34.32
C THR A 910 9.66 -55.08 -33.39
N ARG A 911 10.07 -54.86 -32.13
CA ARG A 911 10.01 -55.88 -31.07
C ARG A 911 9.28 -55.33 -29.85
N THR A 912 8.08 -55.85 -29.61
CA THR A 912 7.19 -55.30 -28.58
C THR A 912 6.71 -56.39 -27.63
N GLN A 913 6.85 -56.18 -26.32
CA GLN A 913 6.16 -57.00 -25.32
C GLN A 913 4.83 -56.33 -24.98
N ILE A 914 3.71 -57.01 -25.20
CA ILE A 914 2.35 -56.47 -24.97
C ILE A 914 1.70 -57.25 -23.83
N ASN A 915 1.29 -56.55 -22.77
CA ASN A 915 0.53 -57.11 -21.66
C ASN A 915 -0.80 -56.36 -21.51
N ILE A 916 -1.92 -57.01 -21.78
CA ILE A 916 -3.28 -56.47 -21.63
C ILE A 916 -3.96 -57.20 -20.47
N LEU A 917 -4.08 -56.53 -19.33
CA LEU A 917 -4.39 -57.15 -18.04
C LEU A 917 -5.61 -56.51 -17.36
N ASN A 918 -6.59 -57.30 -16.95
CA ASN A 918 -7.68 -56.85 -16.07
C ASN A 918 -8.46 -55.60 -16.57
N ASN A 919 -8.60 -55.40 -17.88
CA ASN A 919 -9.38 -54.31 -18.45
C ASN A 919 -10.86 -54.69 -18.56
N ARG A 920 -11.75 -53.70 -18.50
CA ARG A 920 -13.19 -53.83 -18.73
C ARG A 920 -13.58 -53.04 -19.97
N ILE A 921 -14.04 -53.73 -21.00
CA ILE A 921 -14.34 -53.19 -22.33
C ILE A 921 -15.79 -53.54 -22.65
N GLU A 922 -16.64 -52.53 -22.83
CA GLU A 922 -18.09 -52.72 -22.99
C GLU A 922 -18.68 -51.85 -24.10
N ASN A 923 -19.65 -52.40 -24.84
CA ASN A 923 -20.40 -51.68 -25.87
C ASN A 923 -19.52 -51.10 -26.98
N VAL A 924 -18.63 -51.93 -27.55
CA VAL A 924 -17.81 -51.57 -28.70
C VAL A 924 -18.62 -51.78 -29.97
N LYS A 925 -19.03 -50.69 -30.64
CA LYS A 925 -19.86 -50.79 -31.83
C LYS A 925 -19.18 -50.15 -33.01
N GLY A 926 -18.79 -50.92 -34.01
CA GLY A 926 -18.27 -50.38 -35.26
C GLY A 926 -19.24 -49.36 -35.85
N SER A 927 -18.77 -48.13 -36.07
CA SER A 927 -19.52 -47.17 -36.89
C SER A 927 -19.35 -47.50 -38.36
N ASP A 928 -20.44 -47.53 -39.12
CA ASP A 928 -20.40 -47.61 -40.58
C ASP A 928 -19.54 -46.46 -41.13
N ALA A 929 -18.45 -46.83 -41.82
CA ALA A 929 -17.57 -45.98 -42.63
C ALA A 929 -16.70 -44.94 -41.89
N TYR A 930 -15.37 -45.12 -41.87
CA TYR A 930 -14.45 -44.06 -42.35
C TYR A 930 -12.98 -44.45 -42.57
N PHE A 931 -12.51 -45.65 -42.20
CA PHE A 931 -11.12 -46.03 -42.50
C PHE A 931 -11.04 -47.51 -42.89
N LEU A 932 -10.61 -47.77 -44.14
CA LEU A 932 -10.25 -49.09 -44.69
C LEU A 932 -11.40 -50.05 -45.08
N GLY A 933 -12.41 -49.58 -45.84
CA GLY A 933 -13.03 -50.36 -46.94
C GLY A 933 -13.54 -51.79 -46.70
N GLY A 934 -13.80 -52.21 -45.46
CA GLY A 934 -14.38 -53.50 -45.08
C GLY A 934 -15.46 -53.30 -44.00
N ALA A 935 -16.38 -54.25 -43.86
CA ALA A 935 -17.60 -54.10 -43.06
C ALA A 935 -17.39 -53.83 -41.55
N ALA A 936 -18.42 -53.24 -40.94
CA ALA A 936 -18.57 -52.61 -39.62
C ALA A 936 -18.25 -53.44 -38.34
N PHE A 937 -17.03 -53.95 -38.21
CA PHE A 937 -16.65 -54.81 -37.07
C PHE A 937 -15.53 -54.18 -36.26
N ALA A 938 -15.88 -53.64 -35.09
CA ALA A 938 -14.94 -53.17 -34.08
C ALA A 938 -14.82 -54.23 -32.99
N ASP A 939 -13.60 -54.59 -32.65
CA ASP A 939 -13.26 -55.66 -31.73
C ASP A 939 -13.07 -55.12 -30.31
N GLY A 940 -13.28 -55.97 -29.31
CA GLY A 940 -12.96 -55.59 -27.94
C GLY A 940 -11.47 -55.31 -27.76
N ILE A 941 -10.65 -56.26 -28.20
CA ILE A 941 -9.20 -56.17 -28.27
C ILE A 941 -8.78 -56.62 -29.67
N ASP A 942 -8.03 -55.80 -30.41
CA ASP A 942 -7.44 -56.16 -31.69
C ASP A 942 -5.91 -55.97 -31.67
N ILE A 943 -5.18 -56.93 -32.24
CA ILE A 943 -3.73 -56.86 -32.35
C ILE A 943 -3.32 -57.32 -33.75
N GLN A 944 -2.74 -56.43 -34.52
CA GLN A 944 -2.29 -56.68 -35.88
C GLN A 944 -0.78 -56.56 -35.98
N LEU A 945 -0.13 -57.55 -36.59
CA LEU A 945 1.30 -57.56 -36.86
C LEU A 945 1.54 -57.67 -38.37
N PHE A 946 2.42 -56.83 -38.89
CA PHE A 946 2.79 -56.75 -40.29
C PHE A 946 4.31 -56.93 -40.49
N ASP A 947 4.72 -57.24 -41.72
CA ASP A 947 6.12 -57.37 -42.15
C ASP A 947 6.97 -58.31 -41.30
N THR A 948 7.92 -57.79 -40.52
CA THR A 948 8.85 -58.57 -39.69
C THR A 948 8.62 -58.33 -38.19
N ALA A 949 7.50 -57.70 -37.83
CA ALA A 949 7.19 -57.32 -36.47
C ALA A 949 7.08 -58.56 -35.58
N SER A 950 7.70 -58.51 -34.40
CA SER A 950 7.66 -59.62 -33.44
C SER A 950 7.14 -59.15 -32.09
N ALA A 951 6.33 -59.98 -31.45
CA ALA A 951 5.79 -59.66 -30.14
C ALA A 951 5.67 -60.86 -29.20
N GLY A 952 5.79 -60.58 -27.91
CA GLY A 952 5.26 -61.44 -26.86
C GLY A 952 3.98 -60.83 -26.32
N ILE A 953 2.86 -61.51 -26.51
CA ILE A 953 1.52 -60.99 -26.21
C ILE A 953 0.91 -61.80 -25.06
N THR A 954 0.51 -61.11 -23.99
CA THR A 954 -0.25 -61.68 -22.88
C THR A 954 -1.57 -60.93 -22.71
N ILE A 955 -2.70 -61.61 -22.85
CA ILE A 955 -4.04 -61.06 -22.66
C ILE A 955 -4.72 -61.86 -21.53
N THR A 956 -4.85 -61.27 -20.34
CA THR A 956 -5.43 -62.00 -19.20
C THR A 956 -6.29 -61.19 -18.26
N GLY A 957 -7.34 -61.83 -17.72
CA GLY A 957 -8.22 -61.22 -16.73
C GLY A 957 -9.17 -60.14 -17.28
N ASN A 958 -9.22 -59.96 -18.60
CA ASN A 958 -10.05 -58.92 -19.21
C ASN A 958 -11.52 -59.35 -19.28
N THR A 959 -12.42 -58.38 -19.17
CA THR A 959 -13.84 -58.52 -19.45
C THR A 959 -14.18 -57.74 -20.71
N VAL A 960 -14.63 -58.44 -21.76
CA VAL A 960 -15.07 -57.87 -23.02
C VAL A 960 -16.54 -58.23 -23.20
N ASP A 961 -17.41 -57.23 -23.34
CA ASP A 961 -18.84 -57.43 -23.49
C ASP A 961 -19.45 -56.53 -24.58
N ASN A 962 -20.39 -57.09 -25.35
CA ASN A 962 -21.20 -56.35 -26.32
C ASN A 962 -20.36 -55.66 -27.40
N THR A 963 -19.69 -56.46 -28.24
CA THR A 963 -18.87 -55.99 -29.38
C THR A 963 -19.56 -56.29 -30.71
N THR A 964 -19.48 -55.42 -31.72
CA THR A 964 -19.99 -55.77 -33.08
C THR A 964 -19.04 -56.66 -33.85
N GLY A 965 -17.73 -56.60 -33.55
CA GLY A 965 -16.72 -57.52 -34.05
C GLY A 965 -16.44 -58.68 -33.10
N ARG A 966 -15.20 -59.16 -33.12
CA ARG A 966 -14.67 -60.19 -32.24
C ARG A 966 -14.51 -59.66 -30.82
N GLY A 967 -14.53 -60.55 -29.83
CA GLY A 967 -14.19 -60.16 -28.46
C GLY A 967 -12.70 -59.85 -28.34
N ILE A 968 -11.87 -60.80 -28.73
CA ILE A 968 -10.42 -60.68 -28.81
C ILE A 968 -9.98 -61.16 -30.19
N SER A 969 -9.20 -60.36 -30.90
CA SER A 969 -8.63 -60.68 -32.21
C SER A 969 -7.12 -60.48 -32.19
N THR A 970 -6.39 -61.41 -32.79
CA THR A 970 -4.97 -61.26 -33.04
C THR A 970 -4.64 -61.79 -34.42
N SER A 971 -3.99 -60.98 -35.25
CA SER A 971 -3.68 -61.31 -36.65
C SER A 971 -2.20 -61.07 -36.94
N ASN A 972 -1.51 -62.09 -37.46
CA ASN A 972 -0.17 -61.97 -37.97
C ASN A 972 -0.17 -62.07 -39.50
N TYR A 973 0.09 -60.94 -40.15
CA TYR A 973 0.25 -60.81 -41.60
C TYR A 973 1.73 -60.80 -42.03
N GLY A 974 2.66 -60.82 -41.07
CA GLY A 974 4.10 -60.73 -41.32
C GLY A 974 4.84 -62.07 -41.28
N ASN A 975 6.00 -62.13 -41.93
CA ASN A 975 6.93 -63.26 -41.89
C ASN A 975 7.81 -63.25 -40.61
N ALA A 976 7.18 -62.96 -39.47
CA ALA A 976 7.84 -62.87 -38.19
C ALA A 976 8.41 -64.24 -37.77
N ALA A 977 9.66 -64.24 -37.28
CA ALA A 977 10.36 -65.49 -37.01
C ALA A 977 9.81 -66.25 -35.78
N ASN A 978 9.19 -65.57 -34.80
CA ASN A 978 8.59 -66.18 -33.60
C ASN A 978 7.62 -65.23 -32.87
N LEU A 979 6.31 -65.47 -32.95
CA LEU A 979 5.27 -64.79 -32.18
C LEU A 979 4.80 -65.68 -31.02
N ARG A 980 4.73 -65.15 -29.80
CA ARG A 980 4.19 -65.86 -28.62
C ARG A 980 2.92 -65.18 -28.14
N LEU A 981 1.83 -65.93 -28.07
CA LEU A 981 0.51 -65.45 -27.65
C LEU A 981 -0.01 -66.27 -26.47
N ASP A 982 -0.40 -65.60 -25.38
CA ASP A 982 -1.04 -66.20 -24.21
C ASP A 982 -2.35 -65.47 -23.89
N ILE A 983 -3.50 -66.08 -24.22
CA ILE A 983 -4.84 -65.57 -23.95
C ILE A 983 -5.48 -66.44 -22.87
N ARG A 984 -5.61 -65.91 -21.65
CA ARG A 984 -6.14 -66.70 -20.53
C ARG A 984 -6.96 -65.95 -19.49
N ASN A 985 -7.90 -66.64 -18.85
CA ASN A 985 -8.74 -66.08 -17.78
C ASN A 985 -9.55 -64.84 -18.22
N ASN A 986 -9.89 -64.70 -19.49
CA ASN A 986 -10.73 -63.60 -19.97
C ASN A 986 -12.21 -64.00 -19.96
N THR A 987 -13.10 -63.03 -19.74
CA THR A 987 -14.54 -63.19 -19.91
C THR A 987 -14.95 -62.42 -21.17
N VAL A 988 -15.44 -63.12 -22.18
CA VAL A 988 -15.89 -62.56 -23.45
C VAL A 988 -17.36 -62.88 -23.65
N SER A 989 -18.19 -61.86 -23.89
CA SER A 989 -19.62 -62.07 -24.12
C SER A 989 -20.27 -61.15 -25.12
N ASN A 990 -21.38 -61.62 -25.70
CA ASN A 990 -22.24 -60.83 -26.59
C ASN A 990 -21.44 -60.24 -27.77
N THR A 991 -20.73 -61.08 -28.52
CA THR A 991 -19.87 -60.66 -29.64
C THR A 991 -20.58 -60.86 -30.97
N GLY A 992 -20.40 -59.92 -31.91
CA GLY A 992 -20.96 -59.99 -33.26
C GLY A 992 -20.19 -60.93 -34.19
N TYR A 993 -18.91 -61.19 -33.90
CA TYR A 993 -18.05 -62.19 -34.53
C TYR A 993 -17.50 -63.16 -33.50
N ALA A 994 -16.43 -63.88 -33.85
CA ALA A 994 -15.81 -64.85 -32.98
C ALA A 994 -15.49 -64.29 -31.59
N GLY A 995 -15.69 -65.11 -30.55
CA GLY A 995 -15.33 -64.71 -29.18
C GLY A 995 -13.83 -64.41 -29.08
N ILE A 996 -13.01 -65.37 -29.50
CA ILE A 996 -11.55 -65.22 -29.64
C ILE A 996 -11.15 -65.66 -31.05
N GLY A 997 -10.54 -64.76 -31.82
CA GLY A 997 -9.97 -65.00 -33.15
C GLY A 997 -8.46 -64.91 -33.15
N VAL A 998 -7.77 -65.92 -33.71
CA VAL A 998 -6.31 -65.93 -33.87
C VAL A 998 -5.96 -66.35 -35.29
N ASP A 999 -5.47 -65.40 -36.08
CA ASP A 999 -5.15 -65.60 -37.49
C ASP A 999 -3.64 -65.48 -37.73
N ASN A 1000 -3.02 -66.48 -38.35
CA ASN A 1000 -1.61 -66.51 -38.72
C ASN A 1000 -1.48 -66.71 -40.23
N PHE A 1001 -1.30 -65.62 -40.98
CA PHE A 1001 -1.23 -65.65 -42.44
C PHE A 1001 0.18 -65.92 -42.97
N ASP A 1002 1.23 -65.52 -42.25
CA ASP A 1002 2.63 -65.84 -42.58
C ASP A 1002 3.47 -65.97 -41.29
N GLY A 1003 4.69 -66.51 -41.35
CA GLY A 1003 5.58 -66.61 -40.19
C GLY A 1003 5.22 -67.68 -39.13
N ASN A 1004 5.92 -67.65 -37.98
CA ASN A 1004 5.79 -68.65 -36.91
C ASN A 1004 5.02 -68.10 -35.69
N MET A 1005 4.01 -68.83 -35.21
CA MET A 1005 3.22 -68.44 -34.02
C MET A 1005 3.02 -69.60 -33.05
N ASN A 1006 3.27 -69.36 -31.75
CA ASN A 1006 2.88 -70.25 -30.66
C ASN A 1006 1.80 -69.57 -29.81
N ALA A 1007 0.61 -70.18 -29.74
CA ALA A 1007 -0.55 -69.62 -29.05
C ALA A 1007 -1.07 -70.54 -27.94
N ASN A 1008 -1.34 -69.98 -26.76
CA ASN A 1008 -2.05 -70.64 -25.67
C ASN A 1008 -3.38 -69.91 -25.45
N ILE A 1009 -4.50 -70.62 -25.54
CA ILE A 1009 -5.85 -70.10 -25.31
C ILE A 1009 -6.47 -70.93 -24.18
N THR A 1010 -6.40 -70.44 -22.94
CA THR A 1010 -6.76 -71.27 -21.77
C THR A 1010 -7.65 -70.60 -20.74
N SER A 1011 -8.55 -71.34 -20.12
CA SER A 1011 -9.33 -70.86 -18.97
C SER A 1011 -10.18 -69.59 -19.26
N ASN A 1012 -10.58 -69.35 -20.51
CA ASN A 1012 -11.45 -68.23 -20.87
C ASN A 1012 -12.92 -68.63 -20.75
N THR A 1013 -13.80 -67.68 -20.42
CA THR A 1013 -15.26 -67.83 -20.42
C THR A 1013 -15.83 -67.10 -21.62
N ILE A 1014 -16.43 -67.81 -22.57
CA ILE A 1014 -16.97 -67.27 -23.82
C ILE A 1014 -18.47 -67.57 -23.89
N ARG A 1015 -19.31 -66.53 -24.02
CA ARG A 1015 -20.77 -66.71 -24.04
C ARG A 1015 -21.50 -65.80 -25.01
N ASN A 1016 -22.61 -66.29 -25.56
CA ASN A 1016 -23.51 -65.51 -26.44
C ASN A 1016 -22.79 -64.92 -27.66
N VAL A 1017 -22.14 -65.78 -28.44
CA VAL A 1017 -21.53 -65.40 -29.72
C VAL A 1017 -22.62 -65.37 -30.79
N ALA A 1018 -22.54 -64.44 -31.74
CA ALA A 1018 -23.52 -64.29 -32.82
C ALA A 1018 -23.81 -65.60 -33.57
N ALA A 1019 -25.02 -65.71 -34.12
CA ALA A 1019 -25.45 -66.91 -34.82
C ALA A 1019 -24.61 -67.16 -36.08
N GLY A 1020 -24.06 -68.36 -36.22
CA GLY A 1020 -23.17 -68.75 -37.32
C GLY A 1020 -21.69 -68.52 -37.04
N GLU A 1021 -21.35 -67.81 -35.96
CA GLU A 1021 -19.98 -67.47 -35.60
C GLU A 1021 -19.39 -68.41 -34.53
N ASN A 1022 -18.06 -68.40 -34.41
CA ASN A 1022 -17.29 -69.36 -33.61
C ASN A 1022 -16.92 -68.79 -32.23
N ALA A 1023 -17.01 -69.58 -31.16
CA ALA A 1023 -16.45 -69.20 -29.86
C ALA A 1023 -14.94 -68.94 -29.94
N ILE A 1024 -14.21 -69.90 -30.53
CA ILE A 1024 -12.77 -69.78 -30.81
C ILE A 1024 -12.58 -70.05 -32.31
N GLN A 1025 -11.97 -69.09 -33.00
CA GLN A 1025 -11.54 -69.21 -34.39
C GLN A 1025 -10.01 -69.16 -34.44
N VAL A 1026 -9.38 -70.18 -35.00
CA VAL A 1026 -7.95 -70.16 -35.32
C VAL A 1026 -7.76 -70.49 -36.79
N GLU A 1027 -7.08 -69.61 -37.50
CA GLU A 1027 -6.77 -69.78 -38.91
C GLU A 1027 -5.26 -69.66 -39.14
N SER A 1028 -4.70 -70.63 -39.87
CA SER A 1028 -3.32 -70.59 -40.35
C SER A 1028 -3.34 -70.72 -41.86
N ALA A 1029 -2.68 -69.79 -42.56
CA ALA A 1029 -2.71 -69.72 -44.02
C ALA A 1029 -1.29 -69.55 -44.63
N GLN A 1030 -1.20 -69.68 -45.95
CA GLN A 1030 0.03 -69.51 -46.75
C GLN A 1030 1.22 -70.32 -46.21
N SER A 1031 2.42 -69.75 -46.11
CA SER A 1031 3.65 -70.39 -45.61
C SER A 1031 3.74 -70.47 -44.08
N SER A 1032 2.70 -70.10 -43.34
CA SER A 1032 2.78 -69.99 -41.89
C SER A 1032 2.94 -71.34 -41.17
N ARG A 1033 3.56 -71.28 -39.98
CA ARG A 1033 3.61 -72.41 -39.04
C ARG A 1033 3.08 -71.96 -37.69
N MET A 1034 2.03 -72.62 -37.23
CA MET A 1034 1.38 -72.31 -35.97
C MET A 1034 1.30 -73.54 -35.07
N CYS A 1035 1.61 -73.38 -33.79
CA CYS A 1035 1.26 -74.32 -32.74
C CYS A 1035 0.25 -73.68 -31.79
N VAL A 1036 -0.86 -74.36 -31.52
CA VAL A 1036 -1.89 -73.86 -30.61
C VAL A 1036 -2.27 -74.87 -29.52
N ALA A 1037 -2.32 -74.41 -28.27
CA ALA A 1037 -2.86 -75.15 -27.14
C ALA A 1037 -4.17 -74.49 -26.67
N ILE A 1038 -5.27 -75.26 -26.68
CA ILE A 1038 -6.59 -74.79 -26.27
C ILE A 1038 -7.10 -75.68 -25.14
N ASP A 1039 -7.30 -75.12 -23.94
CA ASP A 1039 -7.61 -75.91 -22.75
C ASP A 1039 -8.50 -75.15 -21.74
N SER A 1040 -9.40 -75.87 -21.08
CA SER A 1040 -10.17 -75.39 -19.93
C SER A 1040 -11.03 -74.15 -20.21
N ASN A 1041 -11.40 -73.89 -21.47
CA ASN A 1041 -12.29 -72.77 -21.81
C ASN A 1041 -13.76 -73.17 -21.57
N GLY A 1042 -14.52 -72.28 -20.93
CA GLY A 1042 -15.96 -72.42 -20.72
C GLY A 1042 -16.74 -71.74 -21.84
N ILE A 1043 -17.31 -72.53 -22.76
CA ILE A 1043 -18.04 -72.04 -23.94
C ILE A 1043 -19.53 -72.32 -23.78
N THR A 1044 -20.37 -71.29 -23.85
CA THR A 1044 -21.83 -71.42 -23.77
C THR A 1044 -22.51 -70.56 -24.84
N SER A 1045 -23.55 -71.05 -25.50
CA SER A 1045 -24.29 -70.29 -26.53
C SER A 1045 -23.40 -69.74 -27.66
N ALA A 1046 -22.65 -70.62 -28.33
CA ALA A 1046 -21.85 -70.32 -29.52
C ALA A 1046 -22.28 -71.23 -30.68
N PRO A 1047 -23.27 -70.83 -31.51
CA PRO A 1047 -23.93 -71.73 -32.46
C PRO A 1047 -23.00 -72.34 -33.53
N GLY A 1048 -21.93 -71.65 -33.92
CA GLY A 1048 -20.91 -72.16 -34.85
C GLY A 1048 -19.91 -73.13 -34.22
N GLY A 1049 -19.90 -73.28 -32.89
CA GLY A 1049 -18.89 -74.08 -32.19
C GLY A 1049 -17.54 -73.38 -32.14
N SER A 1050 -16.46 -74.12 -32.35
CA SER A 1050 -15.10 -73.60 -32.52
C SER A 1050 -14.48 -74.14 -33.80
N ARG A 1051 -13.64 -73.35 -34.47
CA ARG A 1051 -13.06 -73.67 -35.78
C ARG A 1051 -11.55 -73.46 -35.77
N LEU A 1052 -10.82 -74.51 -36.16
CA LEU A 1052 -9.37 -74.56 -36.32
C LEU A 1052 -9.10 -74.99 -37.77
N THR A 1053 -8.55 -74.10 -38.60
CA THR A 1053 -8.35 -74.36 -40.04
C THR A 1053 -6.91 -74.08 -40.46
N ALA A 1054 -6.31 -75.02 -41.19
CA ALA A 1054 -5.04 -74.81 -41.89
C ALA A 1054 -5.27 -74.76 -43.41
N ASN A 1055 -4.79 -73.69 -44.06
CA ASN A 1055 -5.02 -73.43 -45.48
C ASN A 1055 -3.68 -73.22 -46.21
N ALA A 1056 -3.17 -74.30 -46.80
CA ALA A 1056 -1.81 -74.38 -47.37
C ALA A 1056 -0.64 -74.17 -46.37
N ALA A 1057 -0.93 -74.23 -45.06
CA ALA A 1057 -0.02 -73.95 -43.94
C ALA A 1057 0.11 -75.13 -42.94
N THR A 1058 0.95 -74.99 -41.91
CA THR A 1058 1.07 -75.98 -40.82
C THR A 1058 0.40 -75.47 -39.54
N LEU A 1059 -0.69 -76.12 -39.10
CA LEU A 1059 -1.32 -75.87 -37.80
C LEU A 1059 -1.26 -77.13 -36.92
N GLU A 1060 -0.35 -77.11 -35.95
CA GLU A 1060 -0.20 -78.14 -34.91
C GLU A 1060 -1.11 -77.81 -33.72
N VAL A 1061 -2.02 -78.72 -33.37
CA VAL A 1061 -2.95 -78.53 -32.23
C VAL A 1061 -2.58 -79.50 -31.11
N VAL A 1062 -2.32 -78.94 -29.92
CA VAL A 1062 -1.92 -79.74 -28.75
C VAL A 1062 -3.10 -80.56 -28.23
N ASN A 1063 -2.97 -81.89 -28.23
CA ASN A 1063 -3.95 -82.86 -27.77
C ASN A 1063 -5.34 -82.68 -28.43
N ALA A 1064 -5.35 -82.57 -29.76
CA ALA A 1064 -6.52 -82.32 -30.61
C ALA A 1064 -7.69 -83.28 -30.35
N THR A 1065 -7.39 -84.56 -30.09
CA THR A 1065 -8.40 -85.62 -29.85
C THR A 1065 -9.23 -85.42 -28.58
N THR A 1066 -8.79 -84.55 -27.67
CA THR A 1066 -9.46 -84.26 -26.39
C THR A 1066 -9.89 -82.80 -26.27
N LEU A 1067 -9.90 -82.03 -27.37
CA LEU A 1067 -10.28 -80.61 -27.35
C LEU A 1067 -11.67 -80.38 -26.79
N SER A 1068 -12.66 -81.13 -27.29
CA SER A 1068 -14.05 -80.99 -26.86
C SER A 1068 -14.20 -81.24 -25.36
N THR A 1069 -13.66 -82.35 -24.85
CA THR A 1069 -13.76 -82.71 -23.43
C THR A 1069 -13.03 -81.73 -22.52
N ARG A 1070 -11.87 -81.23 -22.93
CA ARG A 1070 -11.09 -80.23 -22.17
C ARG A 1070 -11.71 -78.84 -22.17
N ASN A 1071 -12.66 -78.54 -23.07
CA ASN A 1071 -13.28 -77.23 -23.21
C ASN A 1071 -14.82 -77.33 -23.06
N GLY A 1072 -15.27 -78.01 -22.00
CA GLY A 1072 -16.68 -78.03 -21.59
C GLY A 1072 -17.64 -78.75 -22.55
N GLY A 1073 -17.13 -79.65 -23.40
CA GLY A 1073 -17.92 -80.36 -24.41
C GLY A 1073 -18.20 -79.56 -25.68
N ALA A 1074 -17.52 -78.41 -25.88
CA ALA A 1074 -17.69 -77.59 -27.07
C ALA A 1074 -17.32 -78.37 -28.36
N THR A 1075 -18.00 -78.04 -29.46
CA THR A 1075 -17.71 -78.62 -30.78
C THR A 1075 -16.49 -77.96 -31.40
N PHE A 1076 -15.58 -78.74 -31.97
CA PHE A 1076 -14.40 -78.25 -32.69
C PHE A 1076 -14.36 -78.83 -34.11
N SER A 1077 -14.21 -77.96 -35.10
CA SER A 1077 -13.82 -78.34 -36.46
C SER A 1077 -12.31 -78.14 -36.62
N THR A 1078 -11.58 -79.17 -37.07
CA THR A 1078 -10.10 -79.20 -37.07
C THR A 1078 -9.51 -79.42 -38.47
N THR A 1079 -10.10 -78.83 -39.49
CA THR A 1079 -9.76 -79.06 -40.91
C THR A 1079 -8.30 -78.72 -41.22
N GLY A 1080 -7.56 -79.69 -41.78
CA GLY A 1080 -6.17 -79.49 -42.21
C GLY A 1080 -5.13 -79.45 -41.07
N THR A 1081 -5.55 -79.68 -39.83
CA THR A 1081 -4.65 -79.61 -38.66
C THR A 1081 -3.92 -80.92 -38.37
N THR A 1082 -2.78 -80.85 -37.68
CA THR A 1082 -2.05 -82.00 -37.17
C THR A 1082 -2.11 -82.06 -35.65
N ASN A 1083 -2.22 -83.26 -35.08
CA ASN A 1083 -2.24 -83.45 -33.63
C ASN A 1083 -0.82 -83.48 -33.06
N ARG A 1084 -0.55 -82.70 -32.03
CA ARG A 1084 0.72 -82.67 -31.28
C ARG A 1084 0.49 -83.12 -29.84
N THR A 1085 1.32 -84.02 -29.32
CA THR A 1085 1.17 -84.55 -27.94
C THR A 1085 2.06 -83.84 -26.91
N THR A 1086 3.03 -83.04 -27.37
CA THR A 1086 3.90 -82.22 -26.53
C THR A 1086 3.42 -80.75 -26.52
N PRO A 1087 3.72 -79.98 -25.47
CA PRO A 1087 3.43 -78.55 -25.45
C PRO A 1087 4.03 -77.81 -26.65
N CYS A 1088 3.42 -76.67 -27.00
CA CYS A 1088 4.00 -75.78 -27.99
C CYS A 1088 5.39 -75.28 -27.53
N PRO A 1089 6.32 -75.05 -28.46
CA PRO A 1089 7.69 -74.60 -28.15
C PRO A 1089 7.78 -73.30 -27.37
#